data_AF-A0A932B1X0-F1
#
_entry.id   AF-A0A932B1X0-F1
#
_cell.length_a   1.000
_cell.length_b   1.000
_cell.length_c   1.000
_cell.angle_alpha   90.00
_cell.angle_beta   90.00
_cell.angle_gamma   90.00
#
_symmetry.space_group_name_H-M   'P 1'
#
loop_
_entity.id
_entity.type
_entity.pdbx_description
1 polymer ?
#
loop_
_entity_poly.entity_id
_entity_poly.type
_entity_poly.pdbx_seq_one_letter_code
_entity_poly.pdbx_strand_id
1 'polypeptide(L)'
;MQFSRTMLSALALVAMGVGSHQAFAAVDPATLSDRGLEIRGPLKLDARALMAMHSGQTVDITFPVIGRKTVVFETTTKGLDGLSYWHGSLQGSPRDRVYLKQTKDGFVGAVRFGGRQVPFRQQANGALVTVADAAPIQGQAYTLGAQVSNGVQDVRGNLAGLAQADEGSEIALPLPGGQVEVAIVTRRELDQDGFVQIQGVSRMDGAAAPTVITVGKDAVFGTVLSNGNEYQIVTRKGRTQMVDPTAAGWSKLRGPDQAEAGGESEALAALATGGTQKAGSTSAPDGSTLVPLAAGKIDTTITLFMTYGPSYVTQWGSEAVARTRLSNIVQLANSAYANSGTGIAFKIVGWAKVNQTDTTPQTVLPAMRADSGAFKGVAALKRTAGGAITVFFAPFNPVTSKTSTCGLAYVPGGGAGGMNLFKAQVASSMFAALNDGQSNGYYCEMLSLAHELGHNLGNAHDKANSSFPGVFSYSYGKGVSGQFGTVMSYISPRVALFSSPQLTCTASKQPCGSSTENVVATMLQTKGTVAALGNAAKASVSTEGSTVVAGWLLNANGSPFTGAATLQPTDARVSCSAGSTGLYVCTVPAAVSSVSLSVTAAGKVAAPSLGSFTVDRSSNMPVIGTRFYLSAAPATAGTPAKK
;
A
#
# COMPACT_ATOMS: atom_id res chain seq x y z
N MET A 1 44.72 33.00 -45.10
CA MET A 1 45.90 32.42 -45.78
C MET A 1 46.62 31.50 -44.82
N GLN A 2 46.93 30.31 -45.31
CA GLN A 2 47.56 29.18 -44.62
C GLN A 2 49.06 29.40 -44.32
N PHE A 3 49.61 28.38 -43.65
CA PHE A 3 51.02 27.93 -43.53
C PHE A 3 51.66 28.28 -42.17
N SER A 4 51.87 27.36 -41.21
CA SER A 4 52.29 25.94 -41.15
C SER A 4 53.80 25.71 -41.09
N ARG A 5 54.18 24.75 -40.21
CA ARG A 5 55.41 23.95 -40.07
C ARG A 5 56.53 24.52 -39.18
N THR A 6 56.76 24.01 -37.96
CA THR A 6 57.39 22.72 -37.50
C THR A 6 58.90 22.60 -37.76
N MET A 7 59.68 22.43 -36.69
CA MET A 7 60.79 21.46 -36.49
C MET A 7 61.32 21.63 -35.06
N LEU A 8 61.17 20.69 -34.12
CA LEU A 8 61.89 19.42 -33.86
C LEU A 8 63.38 19.55 -33.46
N SER A 9 63.65 19.07 -32.23
CA SER A 9 64.76 18.16 -31.83
C SER A 9 65.93 18.70 -31.02
N ALA A 10 66.18 18.03 -29.87
CA ALA A 10 67.45 17.50 -29.32
C ALA A 10 67.57 17.75 -27.80
N LEU A 11 67.36 16.72 -26.97
CA LEU A 11 68.38 15.86 -26.34
C LEU A 11 69.16 16.52 -25.17
N ALA A 12 68.90 16.09 -23.93
CA ALA A 12 69.88 15.37 -23.09
C ALA A 12 69.33 15.13 -21.66
N LEU A 13 69.34 13.84 -21.27
CA LEU A 13 69.18 13.31 -19.91
C LEU A 13 70.32 13.77 -18.97
N VAL A 14 70.09 13.82 -17.66
CA VAL A 14 70.61 12.83 -16.68
C VAL A 14 70.24 13.21 -15.22
N ALA A 15 70.01 12.15 -14.42
CA ALA A 15 70.03 11.99 -12.95
C ALA A 15 68.77 12.42 -12.16
N MET A 16 67.84 11.50 -11.85
CA MET A 16 67.86 10.38 -10.86
C MET A 16 67.29 10.81 -9.49
N GLY A 17 66.25 10.11 -9.02
CA GLY A 17 65.90 10.15 -7.58
C GLY A 17 64.45 9.89 -7.15
N VAL A 18 63.90 8.74 -7.51
CA VAL A 18 62.92 7.88 -6.77
C VAL A 18 61.78 8.53 -5.95
N GLY A 19 60.54 8.20 -6.34
CA GLY A 19 59.33 8.36 -5.54
C GLY A 19 58.08 7.97 -6.32
N SER A 20 57.82 6.68 -6.47
CA SER A 20 56.66 6.15 -7.21
C SER A 20 55.33 6.38 -6.48
N HIS A 21 54.72 7.54 -6.72
CA HIS A 21 53.28 7.74 -6.59
C HIS A 21 52.59 7.16 -7.83
N GLN A 22 51.99 5.97 -7.72
CA GLN A 22 50.94 5.58 -8.67
C GLN A 22 49.62 6.18 -8.19
N ALA A 23 49.22 7.28 -8.82
CA ALA A 23 47.85 7.75 -8.82
C ALA A 23 46.98 6.71 -9.54
N PHE A 24 45.99 6.14 -8.86
CA PHE A 24 44.98 5.31 -9.50
C PHE A 24 44.09 6.22 -10.36
N ALA A 25 44.11 6.00 -11.67
CA ALA A 25 43.24 6.68 -12.62
C ALA A 25 41.77 6.28 -12.37
N ALA A 26 40.88 7.28 -12.43
CA ALA A 26 39.44 7.06 -12.43
C ALA A 26 39.01 6.34 -13.72
N VAL A 27 38.14 5.33 -13.59
CA VAL A 27 37.58 4.59 -14.73
C VAL A 27 36.38 5.37 -15.30
N ASP A 28 36.29 5.43 -16.63
CA ASP A 28 35.24 6.09 -17.40
C ASP A 28 33.91 5.28 -17.34
N PRO A 29 32.78 5.89 -16.92
CA PRO A 29 31.47 5.24 -16.81
C PRO A 29 30.94 4.59 -18.10
N ALA A 30 31.46 4.96 -19.28
CA ALA A 30 31.03 4.42 -20.57
C ALA A 30 31.50 2.98 -20.85
N THR A 31 32.26 2.35 -19.94
CA THR A 31 32.91 1.03 -20.16
C THR A 31 32.26 -0.16 -19.43
N LEU A 32 31.11 0.03 -18.79
CA LEU A 32 30.37 -1.06 -18.11
C LEU A 32 29.67 -1.99 -19.13
N SER A 33 30.36 -3.05 -19.55
CA SER A 33 29.78 -4.13 -20.39
C SER A 33 28.83 -5.06 -19.60
N ASP A 34 28.06 -5.90 -20.30
CA ASP A 34 27.16 -6.94 -19.73
C ASP A 34 27.83 -7.96 -18.78
N ARG A 35 29.16 -7.91 -18.63
CA ARG A 35 29.89 -8.63 -17.58
C ARG A 35 29.85 -7.79 -16.32
N GLY A 36 29.06 -8.21 -15.33
CA GLY A 36 28.85 -7.51 -14.05
C GLY A 36 30.13 -7.06 -13.30
N LEU A 37 29.96 -6.24 -12.27
CA LEU A 37 31.04 -5.57 -11.54
C LEU A 37 31.92 -6.61 -10.80
N GLU A 38 33.15 -6.81 -11.27
CA GLU A 38 34.12 -7.71 -10.65
C GLU A 38 34.99 -6.96 -9.63
N ILE A 39 34.79 -7.23 -8.33
CA ILE A 39 35.58 -6.62 -7.25
C ILE A 39 36.93 -7.36 -7.10
N ARG A 40 38.03 -6.74 -7.52
CA ARG A 40 39.37 -7.37 -7.61
C ARG A 40 40.31 -7.15 -6.40
N GLY A 41 39.82 -6.75 -5.23
CA GLY A 41 40.64 -6.56 -4.03
C GLY A 41 39.88 -6.67 -2.69
N PRO A 42 40.58 -6.68 -1.53
CA PRO A 42 39.93 -6.69 -0.21
C PRO A 42 38.94 -5.53 -0.12
N LEU A 43 37.71 -5.87 0.24
CA LEU A 43 36.45 -5.31 -0.26
C LEU A 43 36.18 -3.83 0.10
N LYS A 44 36.91 -2.85 -0.45
CA LYS A 44 36.35 -1.49 -0.56
C LYS A 44 35.24 -1.52 -1.61
N LEU A 45 34.01 -1.79 -1.17
CA LEU A 45 32.80 -1.57 -1.98
C LEU A 45 32.88 -0.14 -2.53
N ASP A 46 33.10 -0.01 -3.85
CA ASP A 46 33.14 1.28 -4.50
C ASP A 46 31.72 1.85 -4.49
N ALA A 47 31.47 2.78 -3.57
CA ALA A 47 30.16 3.39 -3.41
C ALA A 47 29.70 4.10 -4.67
N ARG A 48 30.62 4.69 -5.45
CA ARG A 48 30.27 5.35 -6.70
C ARG A 48 29.83 4.31 -7.74
N ALA A 49 30.53 3.18 -7.84
CA ALA A 49 30.18 2.11 -8.77
C ALA A 49 28.85 1.44 -8.40
N LEU A 50 28.63 1.12 -7.11
CA LEU A 50 27.38 0.52 -6.65
C LEU A 50 26.18 1.43 -6.90
N MET A 51 26.29 2.72 -6.58
CA MET A 51 25.19 3.67 -6.75
C MET A 51 24.93 4.05 -8.21
N ALA A 52 25.82 3.70 -9.14
CA ALA A 52 25.66 3.90 -10.58
C ALA A 52 25.11 2.65 -11.30
N MET A 53 24.79 1.56 -10.58
CA MET A 53 24.27 0.34 -11.18
C MET A 53 22.86 0.55 -11.77
N HIS A 54 22.54 -0.22 -12.79
CA HIS A 54 21.23 -0.30 -13.44
C HIS A 54 20.55 -1.62 -13.08
N SER A 55 19.23 -1.59 -12.89
CA SER A 55 18.45 -2.75 -12.45
C SER A 55 18.77 -4.00 -13.29
N GLY A 56 19.02 -5.13 -12.63
CA GLY A 56 19.43 -6.39 -13.26
C GLY A 56 20.94 -6.61 -13.36
N GLN A 57 21.77 -5.57 -13.21
CA GLN A 57 23.23 -5.74 -13.15
C GLN A 57 23.64 -6.52 -11.89
N THR A 58 24.73 -7.29 -11.98
CA THR A 58 25.21 -8.13 -10.88
C THR A 58 26.52 -7.63 -10.29
N VAL A 59 26.71 -7.87 -8.99
CA VAL A 59 27.95 -7.62 -8.25
C VAL A 59 28.21 -8.76 -7.27
N ASP A 60 29.46 -9.17 -7.12
CA ASP A 60 29.85 -10.17 -6.13
C ASP A 60 30.19 -9.51 -4.79
N ILE A 61 29.55 -9.96 -3.71
CA ILE A 61 29.78 -9.45 -2.36
C ILE A 61 30.17 -10.61 -1.44
N THR A 62 31.25 -10.43 -0.66
CA THR A 62 31.65 -11.38 0.39
C THR A 62 31.04 -10.98 1.72
N PHE A 63 30.02 -11.73 2.15
CA PHE A 63 29.33 -11.53 3.42
C PHE A 63 30.00 -12.32 4.55
N PRO A 64 29.93 -11.83 5.80
CA PRO A 64 30.67 -12.41 6.93
C PRO A 64 30.25 -13.84 7.32
N VAL A 65 28.99 -14.23 7.04
CA VAL A 65 28.44 -15.55 7.44
C VAL A 65 28.22 -16.46 6.24
N ILE A 66 27.77 -15.90 5.13
CA ILE A 66 27.29 -16.68 3.98
C ILE A 66 28.31 -16.74 2.83
N GLY A 67 29.50 -16.16 3.05
CA GLY A 67 30.59 -16.13 2.08
C GLY A 67 30.30 -15.25 0.87
N ARG A 68 31.03 -15.51 -0.23
CA ARG A 68 30.87 -14.80 -1.50
C ARG A 68 29.54 -15.18 -2.15
N LYS A 69 28.73 -14.19 -2.49
CA LYS A 69 27.48 -14.34 -3.22
C LYS A 69 27.39 -13.31 -4.33
N THR A 70 26.81 -13.71 -5.45
CA THR A 70 26.41 -12.79 -6.52
C THR A 70 25.09 -12.15 -6.15
N VAL A 71 25.03 -10.82 -6.21
CA VAL A 71 23.86 -10.02 -5.88
C VAL A 71 23.39 -9.32 -7.14
N VAL A 72 22.11 -9.47 -7.47
CA VAL A 72 21.43 -8.76 -8.55
C VAL A 72 20.94 -7.43 -8.00
N PHE A 73 21.40 -6.32 -8.58
CA PHE A 73 20.94 -4.99 -8.21
C PHE A 73 19.48 -4.78 -8.64
N GLU A 74 18.69 -4.19 -7.76
CA GLU A 74 17.27 -3.95 -7.97
C GLU A 74 16.99 -2.46 -8.11
N THR A 75 17.39 -1.66 -7.11
CA THR A 75 17.09 -0.22 -7.05
C THR A 75 17.92 0.49 -5.97
N THR A 76 17.95 1.82 -6.00
CA THR A 76 18.39 2.66 -4.88
C THR A 76 17.23 3.44 -4.29
N THR A 77 17.18 3.54 -2.97
CA THR A 77 16.22 4.36 -2.21
C THR A 77 16.98 5.43 -1.40
N LYS A 78 16.25 6.37 -0.79
CA LYS A 78 16.84 7.36 0.12
C LYS A 78 16.21 7.23 1.50
N GLY A 79 16.99 7.34 2.56
CA GLY A 79 16.45 7.48 3.91
C GLY A 79 15.97 8.91 4.17
N LEU A 80 15.20 9.11 5.24
CA LEU A 80 14.83 10.45 5.71
C LEU A 80 16.03 11.27 6.21
N ASP A 81 17.18 10.62 6.41
CA ASP A 81 18.48 11.26 6.65
C ASP A 81 19.19 11.72 5.38
N GLY A 82 18.56 11.55 4.22
CA GLY A 82 19.13 11.87 2.91
C GLY A 82 20.19 10.88 2.42
N LEU A 83 20.49 9.82 3.19
CA LEU A 83 21.47 8.81 2.81
C LEU A 83 20.88 7.83 1.80
N SER A 84 21.71 7.36 0.86
CA SER A 84 21.28 6.40 -0.16
C SER A 84 21.40 4.97 0.34
N TYR A 85 20.39 4.17 -0.01
CA TYR A 85 20.30 2.75 0.25
C TYR A 85 20.31 2.02 -1.08
N TRP A 86 21.25 1.12 -1.25
CA TRP A 86 21.35 0.25 -2.40
C TRP A 86 20.65 -1.07 -2.09
N HIS A 87 19.80 -1.56 -2.98
CA HIS A 87 19.04 -2.80 -2.80
C HIS A 87 19.37 -3.80 -3.89
N GLY A 88 19.52 -5.05 -3.49
CA GLY A 88 19.64 -6.16 -4.40
C GLY A 88 19.11 -7.44 -3.79
N SER A 89 19.19 -8.53 -4.54
CA SER A 89 18.87 -9.87 -4.07
C SER A 89 19.95 -10.86 -4.46
N LEU A 90 20.13 -11.90 -3.64
CA LEU A 90 21.07 -12.97 -3.98
C LEU A 90 20.60 -13.65 -5.27
N GLN A 91 21.53 -13.83 -6.22
CA GLN A 91 21.25 -14.48 -7.50
C GLN A 91 20.74 -15.90 -7.24
N GLY A 92 19.59 -16.23 -7.82
CA GLY A 92 18.89 -17.51 -7.58
C GLY A 92 18.01 -17.54 -6.32
N SER A 93 18.12 -16.57 -5.42
CA SER A 93 17.33 -16.47 -4.17
C SER A 93 16.74 -15.06 -3.92
N PRO A 94 15.79 -14.55 -4.73
CA PRO A 94 15.20 -13.21 -4.60
C PRO A 94 14.66 -12.74 -3.24
N ARG A 95 14.19 -13.63 -2.35
CA ARG A 95 13.81 -13.19 -0.98
C ARG A 95 15.01 -12.95 -0.09
N ASP A 96 16.15 -13.53 -0.42
CA ASP A 96 17.41 -13.25 0.24
C ASP A 96 17.91 -11.88 -0.26
N ARG A 97 17.23 -10.83 0.19
CA ARG A 97 17.53 -9.45 -0.18
C ARG A 97 18.72 -8.93 0.61
N VAL A 98 19.47 -8.06 -0.03
CA VAL A 98 20.60 -7.32 0.51
C VAL A 98 20.25 -5.85 0.42
N TYR A 99 20.49 -5.11 1.50
CA TYR A 99 20.54 -3.66 1.41
C TYR A 99 21.86 -3.14 1.97
N LEU A 100 22.34 -2.04 1.39
CA LEU A 100 23.56 -1.34 1.80
C LEU A 100 23.23 0.15 1.94
N LYS A 101 23.34 0.68 3.16
CA LYS A 101 23.27 2.11 3.45
C LYS A 101 24.67 2.69 3.45
N GLN A 102 24.89 3.72 2.64
CA GLN A 102 26.16 4.45 2.66
C GLN A 102 26.23 5.37 3.88
N THR A 103 27.33 5.27 4.63
CA THR A 103 27.65 6.12 5.78
C THR A 103 28.99 6.82 5.55
N LYS A 104 29.35 7.75 6.44
CA LYS A 104 30.66 8.40 6.41
C LYS A 104 31.83 7.42 6.57
N ASP A 105 31.61 6.29 7.26
CA ASP A 105 32.64 5.31 7.62
C ASP A 105 32.62 4.04 6.74
N GLY A 106 31.85 4.05 5.64
CA GLY A 106 31.65 2.90 4.75
C GLY A 106 30.18 2.47 4.66
N PHE A 107 29.91 1.19 4.48
CA PHE A 107 28.55 0.65 4.40
C PHE A 107 28.06 0.00 5.69
N VAL A 108 26.78 0.17 6.00
CA VAL A 108 26.04 -0.68 6.95
C VAL A 108 24.87 -1.32 6.20
N GLY A 109 24.45 -2.52 6.59
CA GLY A 109 23.42 -3.21 5.84
C GLY A 109 23.00 -4.53 6.45
N ALA A 110 22.14 -5.25 5.76
CA ALA A 110 21.86 -6.63 6.10
C ALA A 110 21.63 -7.45 4.85
N VAL A 111 21.86 -8.76 4.97
CA VAL A 111 21.47 -9.77 4.00
C VAL A 111 20.48 -10.71 4.66
N ARG A 112 19.34 -10.97 4.03
CA ARG A 112 18.48 -12.09 4.44
C ARG A 112 19.07 -13.37 3.85
N PHE A 113 19.18 -14.40 4.68
CA PHE A 113 19.61 -15.73 4.25
C PHE A 113 18.98 -16.79 5.14
N GLY A 114 18.34 -17.80 4.55
CA GLY A 114 17.68 -18.86 5.32
C GLY A 114 16.58 -18.35 6.26
N GLY A 115 15.85 -17.31 5.84
CA GLY A 115 14.78 -16.68 6.63
C GLY A 115 15.25 -15.77 7.77
N ARG A 116 16.56 -15.64 7.99
CA ARG A 116 17.15 -14.77 9.01
C ARG A 116 17.82 -13.56 8.37
N GLN A 117 17.74 -12.40 9.00
CA GLN A 117 18.56 -11.26 8.61
C GLN A 117 19.91 -11.33 9.31
N VAL A 118 20.99 -11.16 8.55
CA VAL A 118 22.36 -11.06 9.04
C VAL A 118 22.81 -9.62 8.84
N PRO A 119 22.74 -8.78 9.88
CA PRO A 119 23.22 -7.42 9.80
C PRO A 119 24.75 -7.37 9.81
N PHE A 120 25.30 -6.42 9.07
CA PHE A 120 26.74 -6.24 8.91
C PHE A 120 27.13 -4.76 8.81
N ARG A 121 28.40 -4.49 9.07
CA ARG A 121 29.04 -3.20 8.77
C ARG A 121 30.37 -3.41 8.05
N GLN A 122 30.76 -2.45 7.24
CA GLN A 122 32.07 -2.38 6.62
C GLN A 122 33.09 -1.81 7.60
N GLN A 123 34.27 -2.43 7.66
CA GLN A 123 35.43 -1.92 8.37
C GLN A 123 36.30 -1.06 7.46
N ALA A 124 37.23 -0.28 8.02
CA ALA A 124 38.13 0.60 7.26
C ALA A 124 39.00 -0.15 6.22
N ASN A 125 39.27 -1.44 6.45
CA ASN A 125 39.97 -2.33 5.52
C ASN A 125 39.07 -2.90 4.39
N GLY A 126 37.80 -2.51 4.36
CA GLY A 126 36.79 -2.96 3.40
C GLY A 126 36.02 -4.23 3.82
N ALA A 127 36.49 -5.01 4.79
CA ALA A 127 35.81 -6.24 5.17
C ALA A 127 34.43 -5.98 5.79
N LEU A 128 33.44 -6.81 5.44
CA LEU A 128 32.14 -6.83 6.12
C LEU A 128 32.25 -7.72 7.36
N VAL A 129 31.80 -7.22 8.50
CA VAL A 129 31.71 -7.96 9.77
C VAL A 129 30.29 -7.94 10.29
N THR A 130 29.88 -9.02 10.96
CA THR A 130 28.57 -9.08 11.60
C THR A 130 28.46 -8.03 12.71
N VAL A 131 27.25 -7.52 12.90
CA VAL A 131 26.90 -6.63 14.01
C VAL A 131 25.63 -7.15 14.68
N ALA A 132 25.26 -6.59 15.82
CA ALA A 132 23.98 -6.91 16.45
C ALA A 132 22.81 -6.37 15.63
N ASP A 133 22.90 -5.09 15.20
CA ASP A 133 21.88 -4.41 14.41
C ASP A 133 22.52 -3.64 13.25
N ALA A 134 21.90 -3.74 12.08
CA ALA A 134 22.19 -2.83 10.99
C ALA A 134 21.64 -1.46 11.41
N ALA A 135 22.49 -0.44 11.46
CA ALA A 135 22.23 0.86 12.10
C ALA A 135 20.77 1.37 11.94
N PRO A 136 20.23 2.08 12.96
CA PRO A 136 18.84 2.52 12.96
C PRO A 136 18.48 3.31 11.70
N ILE A 137 17.29 3.04 11.18
CA ILE A 137 16.73 3.79 10.06
C ILE A 137 16.19 5.10 10.61
N GLN A 138 16.49 6.19 9.91
CA GLN A 138 15.97 7.50 10.21
C GLN A 138 14.54 7.57 9.65
N GLY A 139 13.57 7.70 10.54
CA GLY A 139 12.14 7.58 10.22
C GLY A 139 11.51 6.34 10.83
N GLN A 140 10.91 6.51 12.00
CA GLN A 140 10.08 5.50 12.65
C GLN A 140 8.62 5.98 12.62
N ALA A 141 7.72 5.16 12.08
CA ALA A 141 6.32 5.52 11.93
C ALA A 141 5.62 5.73 13.27
N TYR A 142 5.97 4.91 14.26
CA TYR A 142 5.35 4.90 15.58
C TYR A 142 6.21 4.10 16.58
N THR A 143 5.98 4.32 17.87
CA THR A 143 6.51 3.45 18.93
C THR A 143 5.42 2.52 19.45
N LEU A 144 5.80 1.28 19.80
CA LEU A 144 4.94 0.36 20.52
C LEU A 144 4.97 0.69 22.02
N GLY A 145 3.81 0.67 22.64
CA GLY A 145 3.58 0.93 24.05
C GLY A 145 3.28 -0.35 24.84
N ALA A 146 2.51 -0.18 25.92
CA ALA A 146 2.13 -1.29 26.77
C ALA A 146 1.24 -2.30 26.01
N GLN A 147 1.40 -3.57 26.36
CA GLN A 147 0.50 -4.61 25.91
C GLN A 147 -0.87 -4.45 26.58
N VAL A 148 -1.93 -4.42 25.77
CA VAL A 148 -3.31 -4.25 26.21
C VAL A 148 -3.98 -5.60 26.40
N SER A 149 -3.73 -6.53 25.48
CA SER A 149 -4.16 -7.93 25.56
C SER A 149 -3.20 -8.78 24.74
N ASN A 150 -3.44 -10.10 24.69
CA ASN A 150 -2.67 -10.96 23.81
C ASN A 150 -2.75 -10.46 22.35
N GLY A 151 -1.60 -10.31 21.69
CA GLY A 151 -1.49 -9.77 20.32
C GLY A 151 -1.89 -8.30 20.13
N VAL A 152 -2.16 -7.52 21.19
CA VAL A 152 -2.56 -6.11 21.06
C VAL A 152 -1.70 -5.19 21.92
N GLN A 153 -1.11 -4.17 21.30
CA GLN A 153 -0.27 -3.17 22.00
C GLN A 153 -0.70 -1.76 21.64
N ASP A 154 -0.57 -0.83 22.59
CA ASP A 154 -0.78 0.59 22.29
C ASP A 154 0.26 1.12 21.32
N VAL A 155 -0.11 2.11 20.51
CA VAL A 155 0.77 2.75 19.53
C VAL A 155 0.78 4.24 19.78
N ARG A 156 1.98 4.84 19.78
CA ARG A 156 2.16 6.29 19.75
C ARG A 156 2.76 6.68 18.40
N GLY A 157 1.96 7.32 17.57
CA GLY A 157 2.33 7.64 16.18
C GLY A 157 3.23 8.86 16.05
N ASN A 158 4.17 8.79 15.11
CA ASN A 158 4.82 9.94 14.48
C ASN A 158 4.16 10.19 13.12
N LEU A 159 2.84 10.42 13.14
CA LEU A 159 1.99 10.43 11.95
C LEU A 159 2.36 11.54 10.98
N ALA A 160 2.75 12.68 11.54
CA ALA A 160 3.25 13.80 10.78
C ALA A 160 4.54 13.43 10.05
N GLY A 161 5.52 12.83 10.74
CA GLY A 161 6.77 12.35 10.14
C GLY A 161 6.54 11.31 9.05
N LEU A 162 5.60 10.38 9.27
CA LEU A 162 5.20 9.38 8.29
C LEU A 162 4.62 10.01 7.02
N ALA A 163 3.76 11.02 7.17
CA ALA A 163 3.17 11.75 6.05
C ALA A 163 4.14 12.70 5.33
N GLN A 164 5.42 12.76 5.72
CA GLN A 164 6.47 13.52 5.02
C GLN A 164 7.49 12.60 4.35
N ALA A 165 7.35 11.29 4.53
CA ALA A 165 8.21 10.36 3.83
C ALA A 165 7.90 10.47 2.33
N ASP A 166 8.88 10.97 1.59
CA ASP A 166 8.80 11.08 0.13
C ASP A 166 8.80 9.68 -0.49
N GLU A 167 8.33 9.55 -1.72
CA GLU A 167 8.46 8.30 -2.46
C GLU A 167 9.93 7.90 -2.57
N GLY A 168 10.20 6.60 -2.35
CA GLY A 168 11.54 6.07 -2.17
C GLY A 168 12.10 6.22 -0.75
N SER A 169 11.36 6.79 0.21
CA SER A 169 11.79 6.84 1.61
C SER A 169 11.68 5.49 2.30
N GLU A 170 12.63 5.12 3.15
CA GLU A 170 12.47 3.98 4.06
C GLU A 170 11.88 4.41 5.41
N ILE A 171 10.89 3.66 5.89
CA ILE A 171 10.26 3.88 7.20
C ILE A 171 10.32 2.60 8.01
N ALA A 172 10.80 2.71 9.25
CA ALA A 172 10.74 1.65 10.25
C ALA A 172 9.33 1.52 10.85
N LEU A 173 8.85 0.28 10.89
CA LEU A 173 7.56 -0.14 11.39
C LEU A 173 7.80 -1.18 12.49
N PRO A 174 7.95 -0.76 13.75
CA PRO A 174 8.06 -1.71 14.84
C PRO A 174 6.86 -2.66 14.88
N LEU A 175 7.11 -3.94 15.13
CA LEU A 175 6.12 -4.99 15.22
C LEU A 175 6.19 -5.65 16.61
N PRO A 176 5.10 -6.29 17.09
CA PRO A 176 5.13 -7.04 18.33
C PRO A 176 6.25 -8.10 18.36
N GLY A 177 6.74 -8.43 19.55
CA GLY A 177 7.83 -9.39 19.72
C GLY A 177 9.24 -8.85 19.42
N GLY A 178 9.40 -7.52 19.32
CA GLY A 178 10.69 -6.87 19.09
C GLY A 178 11.16 -6.89 17.64
N GLN A 179 10.30 -7.31 16.71
CA GLN A 179 10.57 -7.28 15.28
C GLN A 179 10.41 -5.85 14.74
N VAL A 180 11.09 -5.56 13.63
CA VAL A 180 10.92 -4.29 12.90
C VAL A 180 10.81 -4.60 11.42
N GLU A 181 9.66 -4.26 10.83
CA GLU A 181 9.49 -4.23 9.39
C GLU A 181 10.00 -2.89 8.84
N VAL A 182 10.46 -2.88 7.59
CA VAL A 182 10.91 -1.67 6.93
C VAL A 182 10.18 -1.56 5.62
N ALA A 183 9.35 -0.53 5.48
CA ALA A 183 8.68 -0.25 4.22
C ALA A 183 9.45 0.80 3.42
N ILE A 184 9.59 0.56 2.11
CA ILE A 184 9.97 1.57 1.14
C ILE A 184 8.67 2.23 0.67
N VAL A 185 8.52 3.53 0.90
CA VAL A 185 7.37 4.32 0.42
C VAL A 185 7.35 4.27 -1.09
N THR A 186 6.24 3.80 -1.64
CA THR A 186 6.01 3.75 -3.09
C THR A 186 5.03 4.80 -3.55
N ARG A 187 4.15 5.27 -2.65
CA ARG A 187 3.15 6.27 -2.99
C ARG A 187 2.70 7.06 -1.77
N ARG A 188 2.48 8.36 -1.96
CA ARG A 188 1.83 9.23 -0.99
C ARG A 188 0.76 10.08 -1.66
N GLU A 189 -0.45 10.06 -1.14
CA GLU A 189 -1.59 10.77 -1.74
C GLU A 189 -2.45 11.42 -0.65
N LEU A 190 -3.02 12.60 -0.94
CA LEU A 190 -4.18 13.14 -0.25
C LEU A 190 -5.40 12.86 -1.11
N ASP A 191 -6.40 12.18 -0.58
CA ASP A 191 -7.64 11.93 -1.32
C ASP A 191 -8.66 13.06 -1.15
N GLN A 192 -9.71 13.01 -1.96
CA GLN A 192 -10.80 13.98 -2.02
C GLN A 192 -11.64 14.08 -0.74
N ASP A 193 -11.53 13.11 0.17
CA ASP A 193 -12.19 13.13 1.48
C ASP A 193 -11.25 13.67 2.59
N GLY A 194 -10.02 14.03 2.24
CA GLY A 194 -9.03 14.58 3.16
C GLY A 194 -8.22 13.54 3.92
N PHE A 195 -8.21 12.27 3.47
CA PHE A 195 -7.37 11.24 4.07
C PHE A 195 -5.98 11.23 3.44
N VAL A 196 -4.95 11.17 4.28
CA VAL A 196 -3.57 11.00 3.84
C VAL A 196 -3.27 9.51 3.73
N GLN A 197 -2.93 9.08 2.53
CA GLN A 197 -2.59 7.71 2.18
C GLN A 197 -1.08 7.59 2.03
N ILE A 198 -0.47 6.66 2.76
CA ILE A 198 0.92 6.25 2.62
C ILE A 198 0.93 4.78 2.22
N GLN A 199 1.48 4.47 1.05
CA GLN A 199 1.71 3.10 0.60
C GLN A 199 3.20 2.83 0.49
N GLY A 200 3.58 1.60 0.79
CA GLY A 200 4.94 1.12 0.62
C GLY A 200 4.97 -0.39 0.43
N VAL A 201 6.16 -0.90 0.17
CA VAL A 201 6.43 -2.33 0.06
C VAL A 201 7.51 -2.73 1.05
N SER A 202 7.43 -3.94 1.58
CA SER A 202 8.48 -4.46 2.44
C SER A 202 9.84 -4.39 1.73
N ARG A 203 10.83 -3.82 2.41
CA ARG A 203 12.22 -3.81 1.97
C ARG A 203 12.76 -5.23 1.79
N MET A 204 12.18 -6.22 2.45
CA MET A 204 12.71 -7.59 2.41
C MET A 204 11.79 -8.55 1.66
N ASP A 205 10.47 -8.38 1.75
CA ASP A 205 9.48 -9.24 1.09
C ASP A 205 8.91 -8.65 -0.21
N GLY A 206 9.22 -7.38 -0.53
CA GLY A 206 8.89 -6.75 -1.80
C GLY A 206 7.39 -6.51 -1.99
N ALA A 207 6.96 -6.43 -3.26
CA ALA A 207 5.61 -6.03 -3.65
C ALA A 207 4.48 -6.99 -3.19
N ALA A 208 4.83 -8.23 -2.86
CA ALA A 208 3.89 -9.20 -2.29
C ALA A 208 3.47 -8.90 -0.84
N ALA A 209 4.21 -8.01 -0.18
CA ALA A 209 4.06 -7.62 1.21
C ALA A 209 3.97 -6.08 1.33
N PRO A 210 2.84 -5.48 0.89
CA PRO A 210 2.62 -4.05 1.02
C PRO A 210 2.45 -3.62 2.48
N THR A 211 2.80 -2.36 2.72
CA THR A 211 2.35 -1.58 3.87
C THR A 211 1.43 -0.48 3.37
N VAL A 212 0.29 -0.30 4.03
CA VAL A 212 -0.65 0.79 3.73
C VAL A 212 -1.05 1.44 5.04
N ILE A 213 -0.90 2.76 5.14
CA ILE A 213 -1.33 3.56 6.28
C ILE A 213 -2.21 4.70 5.80
N THR A 214 -3.36 4.85 6.44
CA THR A 214 -4.34 5.90 6.16
C THR A 214 -4.53 6.73 7.40
N VAL A 215 -4.29 8.03 7.30
CA VAL A 215 -4.48 9.00 8.36
C VAL A 215 -5.68 9.88 8.02
N GLY A 216 -6.69 9.87 8.89
CA GLY A 216 -7.74 10.88 8.92
C GLY A 216 -7.59 11.81 10.12
N LYS A 217 -8.47 12.80 10.25
CA LYS A 217 -8.41 13.78 11.34
C LYS A 217 -8.42 13.14 12.74
N ASP A 218 -9.22 12.08 12.94
CA ASP A 218 -9.43 11.48 14.26
C ASP A 218 -8.92 10.04 14.41
N ALA A 219 -8.33 9.48 13.36
CA ALA A 219 -7.95 8.08 13.36
C ALA A 219 -6.83 7.76 12.38
N VAL A 220 -6.09 6.72 12.74
CA VAL A 220 -5.10 6.08 11.89
C VAL A 220 -5.45 4.61 11.75
N PHE A 221 -5.45 4.16 10.51
CA PHE A 221 -5.57 2.75 10.17
C PHE A 221 -4.39 2.33 9.32
N GLY A 222 -3.98 1.08 9.44
CA GLY A 222 -2.93 0.55 8.61
C GLY A 222 -2.90 -0.97 8.54
N THR A 223 -2.22 -1.47 7.52
CA THR A 223 -1.90 -2.87 7.33
C THR A 223 -0.42 -2.98 7.01
N VAL A 224 0.28 -3.84 7.72
CA VAL A 224 1.68 -4.21 7.44
C VAL A 224 1.68 -5.71 7.18
N LEU A 225 1.99 -6.11 5.95
CA LEU A 225 2.27 -7.50 5.64
C LEU A 225 3.77 -7.75 5.78
N SER A 226 4.16 -8.71 6.62
CA SER A 226 5.57 -9.04 6.86
C SER A 226 5.72 -10.52 7.15
N ASN A 227 6.67 -11.19 6.49
CA ASN A 227 6.96 -12.61 6.67
C ASN A 227 5.71 -13.54 6.59
N GLY A 228 4.71 -13.19 5.78
CA GLY A 228 3.46 -13.96 5.64
C GLY A 228 2.43 -13.73 6.75
N ASN A 229 2.72 -12.85 7.72
CA ASN A 229 1.79 -12.39 8.74
C ASN A 229 1.15 -11.06 8.34
N GLU A 230 -0.05 -10.83 8.86
CA GLU A 230 -0.77 -9.57 8.76
C GLU A 230 -0.73 -8.86 10.11
N TYR A 231 -0.33 -7.60 10.12
CA TYR A 231 -0.43 -6.71 11.28
C TYR A 231 -1.35 -5.55 10.95
N GLN A 232 -2.21 -5.17 11.88
CA GLN A 232 -3.16 -4.07 11.69
C GLN A 232 -2.89 -2.93 12.68
N ILE A 233 -2.87 -1.71 12.18
CA ILE A 233 -2.96 -0.50 13.02
C ILE A 233 -4.42 -0.10 13.03
N VAL A 234 -5.01 0.01 14.22
CA VAL A 234 -6.43 0.33 14.39
C VAL A 234 -6.63 1.44 15.40
N THR A 235 -7.46 2.43 15.06
CA THR A 235 -7.95 3.40 16.04
C THR A 235 -9.34 3.01 16.50
N ARG A 236 -9.51 2.76 17.80
CA ARG A 236 -10.81 2.45 18.42
C ARG A 236 -11.01 3.31 19.64
N LYS A 237 -12.15 4.02 19.70
CA LYS A 237 -12.51 4.90 20.83
C LYS A 237 -11.37 5.87 21.22
N GLY A 238 -10.71 6.45 20.22
CA GLY A 238 -9.61 7.41 20.40
C GLY A 238 -8.24 6.81 20.75
N ARG A 239 -8.10 5.48 20.86
CA ARG A 239 -6.81 4.80 21.09
C ARG A 239 -6.33 4.13 19.81
N THR A 240 -5.08 4.39 19.42
CA THR A 240 -4.43 3.71 18.30
C THR A 240 -3.65 2.50 18.84
N GLN A 241 -3.86 1.34 18.23
CA GLN A 241 -3.29 0.07 18.67
C GLN A 241 -2.73 -0.72 17.49
N MET A 242 -1.67 -1.48 17.75
CA MET A 242 -1.13 -2.50 16.87
C MET A 242 -1.80 -3.82 17.24
N VAL A 243 -2.28 -4.54 16.23
CA VAL A 243 -2.92 -5.84 16.36
C VAL A 243 -2.14 -6.85 15.53
N ASP A 244 -1.69 -7.91 16.19
CA ASP A 244 -1.16 -9.14 15.61
C ASP A 244 -2.23 -10.24 15.82
N PRO A 245 -3.07 -10.52 14.81
CA PRO A 245 -4.11 -11.54 14.92
C PRO A 245 -3.55 -12.93 15.25
N THR A 246 -2.36 -13.28 14.73
CA THR A 246 -1.73 -14.58 15.00
C THR A 246 -1.35 -14.69 16.47
N ALA A 247 -0.66 -13.68 17.01
CA ALA A 247 -0.31 -13.64 18.43
C ALA A 247 -1.56 -13.57 19.31
N ALA A 248 -2.64 -12.91 18.86
CA ALA A 248 -3.92 -12.86 19.56
C ALA A 248 -4.67 -14.22 19.57
N GLY A 249 -4.19 -15.21 18.82
CA GLY A 249 -4.82 -16.53 18.68
C GLY A 249 -6.04 -16.52 17.76
N TRP A 250 -6.14 -15.55 16.85
CA TRP A 250 -7.28 -15.42 15.95
C TRP A 250 -7.06 -16.20 14.66
N SER A 251 -8.13 -16.88 14.22
CA SER A 251 -8.15 -17.64 12.98
C SER A 251 -8.82 -16.86 11.85
N LYS A 252 -8.34 -17.10 10.64
CA LYS A 252 -8.97 -16.60 9.41
C LYS A 252 -10.19 -17.47 9.10
N LEU A 253 -11.24 -16.87 8.55
CA LEU A 253 -12.41 -17.61 8.10
C LEU A 253 -12.23 -18.21 6.70
N ARG A 254 -13.02 -19.26 6.44
CA ARG A 254 -13.24 -19.87 5.12
C ARG A 254 -14.72 -20.24 5.03
N GLY A 255 -15.45 -19.65 4.09
CA GLY A 255 -16.90 -19.84 3.94
C GLY A 255 -17.33 -19.53 2.51
N PRO A 256 -18.60 -19.74 2.13
CA PRO A 256 -19.08 -19.41 0.79
C PRO A 256 -19.18 -17.89 0.60
N ASP A 257 -18.33 -17.35 -0.27
CA ASP A 257 -18.15 -15.92 -0.62
C ASP A 257 -18.21 -15.61 -2.13
N GLN A 258 -18.47 -16.61 -2.99
CA GLN A 258 -18.75 -16.39 -4.41
C GLN A 258 -20.17 -16.83 -4.80
N ALA A 259 -20.86 -16.01 -5.60
CA ALA A 259 -22.19 -16.32 -6.14
C ALA A 259 -22.23 -16.16 -7.68
N GLU A 260 -22.81 -17.13 -8.38
CA GLU A 260 -23.07 -16.99 -9.82
C GLU A 260 -24.19 -15.98 -10.09
N ALA A 261 -23.98 -15.06 -11.04
CA ALA A 261 -24.94 -13.99 -11.33
C ALA A 261 -26.30 -14.49 -11.88
N GLY A 262 -26.34 -15.70 -12.45
CA GLY A 262 -27.54 -16.36 -12.99
C GLY A 262 -28.11 -17.47 -12.10
N GLY A 263 -27.47 -17.78 -10.97
CA GLY A 263 -27.77 -18.94 -10.13
C GLY A 263 -28.60 -18.64 -8.88
N GLU A 264 -29.48 -17.62 -8.91
CA GLU A 264 -30.28 -17.23 -7.73
C GLU A 264 -31.29 -18.30 -7.26
N SER A 265 -31.32 -19.49 -7.86
CA SER A 265 -32.10 -20.64 -7.39
C SER A 265 -31.29 -21.78 -6.75
N GLU A 266 -29.96 -21.84 -6.89
CA GLU A 266 -29.20 -23.04 -6.46
C GLU A 266 -28.26 -22.76 -5.28
N ALA A 267 -27.63 -21.58 -5.21
CA ALA A 267 -26.74 -21.23 -4.09
C ALA A 267 -27.49 -20.96 -2.77
N LEU A 268 -28.79 -20.64 -2.83
CA LEU A 268 -29.67 -20.51 -1.67
C LEU A 268 -30.34 -21.85 -1.26
N ALA A 269 -30.30 -22.86 -2.13
CA ALA A 269 -30.89 -24.19 -1.90
C ALA A 269 -29.86 -25.27 -1.52
N ALA A 270 -28.57 -25.07 -1.75
CA ALA A 270 -27.51 -26.06 -1.53
C ALA A 270 -27.14 -26.34 -0.06
N LEU A 271 -28.07 -26.13 0.88
CA LEU A 271 -28.12 -26.87 2.15
C LEU A 271 -28.91 -28.20 2.02
N ALA A 272 -29.39 -28.54 0.83
CA ALA A 272 -29.99 -29.84 0.55
C ALA A 272 -29.51 -30.41 -0.79
N THR A 273 -28.81 -31.54 -0.70
CA THR A 273 -28.52 -32.54 -1.75
C THR A 273 -27.49 -32.18 -2.82
N GLY A 274 -26.47 -33.03 -2.90
CA GLY A 274 -25.38 -32.94 -3.88
C GLY A 274 -25.77 -33.43 -5.26
N GLY A 275 -25.17 -32.80 -6.26
CA GLY A 275 -25.21 -33.23 -7.65
C GLY A 275 -24.11 -32.53 -8.44
N THR A 276 -23.23 -33.31 -9.05
CA THR A 276 -22.13 -32.87 -9.91
C THR A 276 -22.63 -32.64 -11.33
N GLN A 277 -22.34 -31.49 -11.92
CA GLN A 277 -22.53 -31.23 -13.35
C GLN A 277 -21.20 -30.76 -13.98
N LYS A 278 -20.90 -31.32 -15.15
CA LYS A 278 -19.59 -31.34 -15.81
C LYS A 278 -19.54 -30.25 -16.90
N ALA A 279 -18.60 -29.31 -16.80
CA ALA A 279 -18.44 -28.23 -17.78
C ALA A 279 -17.74 -28.72 -19.07
N GLY A 280 -18.32 -28.37 -20.22
CA GLY A 280 -17.76 -28.61 -21.55
C GLY A 280 -16.67 -27.60 -21.90
N SER A 281 -15.56 -28.10 -22.45
CA SER A 281 -14.41 -27.30 -22.86
C SER A 281 -14.68 -26.59 -24.19
N THR A 282 -14.67 -25.27 -24.20
CA THR A 282 -14.46 -24.48 -25.42
C THR A 282 -13.01 -24.00 -25.47
N SER A 283 -12.37 -24.23 -26.61
CA SER A 283 -10.98 -23.94 -26.93
C SER A 283 -10.71 -22.43 -27.04
N ALA A 284 -9.51 -22.04 -26.63
CA ALA A 284 -9.02 -20.66 -26.64
C ALA A 284 -8.90 -20.09 -28.06
N PRO A 285 -9.20 -18.78 -28.28
CA PRO A 285 -8.65 -18.06 -29.41
C PRO A 285 -7.16 -17.77 -29.17
N ASP A 286 -6.41 -17.88 -30.25
CA ASP A 286 -4.98 -17.67 -30.39
C ASP A 286 -4.59 -16.17 -30.25
N GLY A 287 -3.34 -15.89 -29.82
CA GLY A 287 -2.60 -14.74 -30.39
C GLY A 287 -1.93 -13.69 -29.49
N SER A 288 -2.22 -13.55 -28.20
CA SER A 288 -1.34 -12.77 -27.30
C SER A 288 -1.47 -13.21 -25.86
N THR A 289 -0.39 -13.70 -25.25
CA THR A 289 -0.33 -13.87 -23.80
C THR A 289 -0.50 -12.50 -23.16
N LEU A 290 -1.64 -12.25 -22.50
CA LEU A 290 -1.84 -11.02 -21.76
C LEU A 290 -0.85 -11.01 -20.58
N VAL A 291 0.14 -10.13 -20.69
CA VAL A 291 1.20 -9.95 -19.70
C VAL A 291 0.75 -8.88 -18.69
N PRO A 292 1.02 -9.07 -17.39
CA PRO A 292 0.84 -8.00 -16.41
C PRO A 292 1.52 -6.70 -16.84
N LEU A 293 0.88 -5.56 -16.56
CA LEU A 293 1.54 -4.26 -16.66
C LEU A 293 2.69 -4.16 -15.65
N ALA A 294 3.59 -3.20 -15.84
CA ALA A 294 4.59 -2.87 -14.82
C ALA A 294 3.90 -2.60 -13.47
N ALA A 295 4.45 -3.16 -12.38
CA ALA A 295 3.92 -2.95 -11.04
C ALA A 295 3.78 -1.45 -10.73
N GLY A 296 2.64 -1.07 -10.14
CA GLY A 296 2.30 0.32 -9.85
C GLY A 296 1.72 1.11 -11.04
N LYS A 297 1.82 0.61 -12.28
CA LYS A 297 1.21 1.27 -13.44
C LYS A 297 -0.31 1.15 -13.36
N ILE A 298 -1.00 2.29 -13.46
CA ILE A 298 -2.46 2.41 -13.50
C ILE A 298 -2.87 2.93 -14.88
N ASP A 299 -3.84 2.27 -15.51
CA ASP A 299 -4.45 2.68 -16.77
C ASP A 299 -5.99 2.69 -16.72
N THR A 300 -6.58 2.16 -15.63
CA THR A 300 -8.03 2.00 -15.48
C THR A 300 -8.42 2.39 -14.06
N THR A 301 -9.34 3.36 -13.93
CA THR A 301 -9.96 3.71 -12.65
C THR A 301 -11.36 3.11 -12.56
N ILE A 302 -11.64 2.35 -11.50
CA ILE A 302 -12.97 1.80 -11.21
C ILE A 302 -13.54 2.51 -9.97
N THR A 303 -14.72 3.10 -10.09
CA THR A 303 -15.31 3.91 -9.03
C THR A 303 -16.16 3.07 -8.06
N LEU A 304 -15.98 3.31 -6.77
CA LEU A 304 -16.70 2.63 -5.69
C LEU A 304 -17.71 3.57 -5.03
N PHE A 305 -18.95 3.11 -4.89
CA PHE A 305 -19.94 3.73 -4.02
C PHE A 305 -20.00 2.93 -2.71
N MET A 306 -19.47 3.51 -1.65
CA MET A 306 -19.25 2.82 -0.38
C MET A 306 -20.45 3.01 0.54
N THR A 307 -20.97 1.92 1.08
CA THR A 307 -22.10 1.91 2.01
C THR A 307 -21.75 1.16 3.28
N TYR A 308 -22.39 1.52 4.40
CA TYR A 308 -22.10 0.88 5.70
C TYR A 308 -23.29 1.01 6.66
N GLY A 309 -23.38 0.04 7.57
CA GLY A 309 -24.45 -0.02 8.59
C GLY A 309 -24.22 0.88 9.81
N PRO A 310 -25.26 1.14 10.63
CA PRO A 310 -25.12 1.93 11.86
C PRO A 310 -24.19 1.27 12.89
N SER A 311 -24.24 -0.05 13.00
CA SER A 311 -23.38 -0.86 13.87
C SER A 311 -21.89 -0.72 13.51
N TYR A 312 -21.57 -0.55 12.22
CA TYR A 312 -20.19 -0.32 11.74
C TYR A 312 -19.66 1.04 12.21
N VAL A 313 -20.52 2.08 12.15
CA VAL A 313 -20.20 3.40 12.72
C VAL A 313 -19.96 3.29 14.23
N THR A 314 -20.79 2.53 14.95
CA THR A 314 -20.62 2.30 16.39
C THR A 314 -19.32 1.55 16.72
N GLN A 315 -18.94 0.53 15.94
CA GLN A 315 -17.68 -0.22 16.13
C GLN A 315 -16.46 0.71 16.13
N TRP A 316 -16.45 1.67 15.21
CA TRP A 316 -15.32 2.57 15.01
C TRP A 316 -15.46 3.92 15.76
N GLY A 317 -16.64 4.23 16.27
CA GLY A 317 -16.93 5.33 17.19
C GLY A 317 -17.51 6.57 16.53
N SER A 318 -17.25 6.82 15.24
CA SER A 318 -17.89 7.87 14.46
C SER A 318 -17.86 7.55 12.97
N GLU A 319 -18.70 8.24 12.20
CA GLU A 319 -18.77 8.02 10.76
C GLU A 319 -17.48 8.44 10.06
N ALA A 320 -16.84 9.52 10.52
CA ALA A 320 -15.54 9.95 10.00
C ALA A 320 -14.47 8.87 10.22
N VAL A 321 -14.41 8.26 11.41
CA VAL A 321 -13.44 7.18 11.71
C VAL A 321 -13.74 5.93 10.88
N ALA A 322 -15.02 5.57 10.73
CA ALA A 322 -15.43 4.44 9.89
C ALA A 322 -15.02 4.65 8.41
N ARG A 323 -15.20 5.86 7.86
CA ARG A 323 -14.75 6.17 6.49
C ARG A 323 -13.23 6.12 6.34
N THR A 324 -12.46 6.58 7.33
CA THR A 324 -10.99 6.41 7.33
C THR A 324 -10.59 4.93 7.27
N ARG A 325 -11.29 4.05 8.02
CA ARG A 325 -11.07 2.60 7.98
C ARG A 325 -11.38 2.01 6.61
N LEU A 326 -12.50 2.38 6.02
CA LEU A 326 -12.90 1.90 4.68
C LEU A 326 -11.92 2.38 3.60
N SER A 327 -11.46 3.63 3.69
CA SER A 327 -10.44 4.15 2.77
C SER A 327 -9.13 3.36 2.89
N ASN A 328 -8.71 2.98 4.10
CA ASN A 328 -7.56 2.10 4.31
C ASN A 328 -7.71 0.72 3.64
N ILE A 329 -8.87 0.09 3.78
CA ILE A 329 -9.17 -1.19 3.13
C ILE A 329 -9.11 -1.05 1.60
N VAL A 330 -9.67 0.03 1.03
CA VAL A 330 -9.59 0.32 -0.40
C VAL A 330 -8.14 0.55 -0.85
N GLN A 331 -7.31 1.22 -0.05
CA GLN A 331 -5.90 1.41 -0.40
C GLN A 331 -5.11 0.09 -0.39
N LEU A 332 -5.39 -0.82 0.54
CA LEU A 332 -4.76 -2.15 0.51
C LEU A 332 -5.18 -2.94 -0.74
N ALA A 333 -6.45 -2.87 -1.13
CA ALA A 333 -6.90 -3.43 -2.40
C ALA A 333 -6.11 -2.81 -3.56
N ASN A 334 -6.04 -1.48 -3.65
CA ASN A 334 -5.25 -0.79 -4.68
C ASN A 334 -3.80 -1.27 -4.75
N SER A 335 -3.12 -1.45 -3.61
CA SER A 335 -1.76 -1.98 -3.60
C SER A 335 -1.70 -3.40 -4.19
N ALA A 336 -2.63 -4.29 -3.84
CA ALA A 336 -2.66 -5.65 -4.39
C ALA A 336 -2.89 -5.66 -5.91
N TYR A 337 -3.84 -4.86 -6.40
CA TYR A 337 -4.15 -4.75 -7.83
C TYR A 337 -3.01 -4.13 -8.64
N ALA A 338 -2.41 -3.05 -8.14
CA ALA A 338 -1.32 -2.35 -8.80
C ALA A 338 -0.03 -3.19 -8.80
N ASN A 339 0.30 -3.84 -7.69
CA ASN A 339 1.49 -4.69 -7.57
C ASN A 339 1.39 -5.96 -8.44
N SER A 340 0.16 -6.40 -8.75
CA SER A 340 -0.09 -7.53 -9.64
C SER A 340 -0.12 -7.15 -11.13
N GLY A 341 0.12 -5.89 -11.48
CA GLY A 341 0.12 -5.44 -12.88
C GLY A 341 -1.24 -5.52 -13.56
N THR A 342 -2.34 -5.32 -12.82
CA THR A 342 -3.70 -5.30 -13.40
C THR A 342 -4.03 -3.98 -14.10
N GLY A 343 -3.34 -2.88 -13.73
CA GLY A 343 -3.65 -1.53 -14.19
C GLY A 343 -4.83 -0.86 -13.48
N ILE A 344 -5.43 -1.51 -12.48
CA ILE A 344 -6.64 -1.04 -11.81
C ILE A 344 -6.28 -0.19 -10.59
N ALA A 345 -6.93 0.97 -10.47
CA ALA A 345 -7.08 1.70 -9.22
C ALA A 345 -8.56 1.90 -8.90
N PHE A 346 -8.95 1.64 -7.66
CA PHE A 346 -10.26 1.93 -7.11
C PHE A 346 -10.29 3.31 -6.47
N LYS A 347 -11.34 4.07 -6.77
CA LYS A 347 -11.58 5.40 -6.19
C LYS A 347 -12.98 5.49 -5.63
N ILE A 348 -13.10 6.00 -4.40
CA ILE A 348 -14.40 6.19 -3.75
C ILE A 348 -15.03 7.48 -4.28
N VAL A 349 -16.25 7.38 -4.80
CA VAL A 349 -16.97 8.54 -5.37
C VAL A 349 -18.19 8.96 -4.56
N GLY A 350 -18.54 8.17 -3.54
CA GLY A 350 -19.67 8.48 -2.68
C GLY A 350 -19.77 7.54 -1.49
N TRP A 351 -20.46 8.04 -0.48
CA TRP A 351 -20.68 7.39 0.79
C TRP A 351 -22.17 7.38 1.11
N ALA A 352 -22.71 6.28 1.62
CA ALA A 352 -24.05 6.27 2.21
C ALA A 352 -24.10 5.39 3.46
N LYS A 353 -24.52 5.98 4.57
CA LYS A 353 -24.94 5.22 5.75
C LYS A 353 -26.31 4.62 5.46
N VAL A 354 -26.39 3.30 5.38
CA VAL A 354 -27.63 2.57 5.12
C VAL A 354 -28.14 2.02 6.44
N ASN A 355 -29.41 2.21 6.77
CA ASN A 355 -30.01 1.72 8.03
C ASN A 355 -30.30 0.21 7.99
N GLN A 356 -29.34 -0.57 7.50
CA GLN A 356 -29.37 -2.03 7.45
C GLN A 356 -28.97 -2.58 8.81
N THR A 357 -29.84 -3.38 9.43
CA THR A 357 -29.49 -4.13 10.64
C THR A 357 -28.50 -5.24 10.33
N ASP A 358 -27.67 -5.61 11.30
CA ASP A 358 -26.69 -6.67 11.14
C ASP A 358 -27.36 -7.97 10.68
N THR A 359 -26.88 -8.49 9.56
CA THR A 359 -27.26 -9.77 8.96
C THR A 359 -26.09 -10.27 8.11
N THR A 360 -26.20 -11.47 7.57
CA THR A 360 -25.13 -12.10 6.80
C THR A 360 -24.97 -11.45 5.42
N PRO A 361 -23.76 -11.49 4.81
CA PRO A 361 -23.55 -11.06 3.43
C PRO A 361 -24.53 -11.69 2.43
N GLN A 362 -24.94 -12.95 2.66
CA GLN A 362 -25.93 -13.69 1.85
C GLN A 362 -27.32 -13.05 1.85
N THR A 363 -27.67 -12.29 2.89
CA THR A 363 -28.93 -11.52 2.94
C THR A 363 -28.74 -10.12 2.36
N VAL A 364 -27.59 -9.50 2.63
CA VAL A 364 -27.28 -8.13 2.19
C VAL A 364 -27.15 -8.04 0.67
N LEU A 365 -26.39 -8.96 0.06
CA LEU A 365 -26.00 -8.85 -1.34
C LEU A 365 -27.22 -8.86 -2.30
N PRO A 366 -28.20 -9.79 -2.17
CA PRO A 366 -29.40 -9.76 -3.00
C PRO A 366 -30.28 -8.53 -2.74
N ALA A 367 -30.38 -8.08 -1.48
CA ALA A 367 -31.15 -6.88 -1.14
C ALA A 367 -30.54 -5.60 -1.77
N MET A 368 -29.21 -5.51 -1.78
CA MET A 368 -28.46 -4.46 -2.49
C MET A 368 -28.72 -4.51 -4.00
N ARG A 369 -28.64 -5.70 -4.61
CA ARG A 369 -28.88 -5.89 -6.05
C ARG A 369 -30.31 -5.49 -6.44
N ALA A 370 -31.28 -5.89 -5.63
CA ALA A 370 -32.70 -5.61 -5.85
C ALA A 370 -33.11 -4.17 -5.49
N ASP A 371 -32.21 -3.34 -4.95
CA ASP A 371 -32.51 -1.99 -4.43
C ASP A 371 -33.72 -2.01 -3.48
N SER A 372 -33.73 -2.96 -2.54
CA SER A 372 -34.88 -3.25 -1.69
C SER A 372 -34.56 -3.13 -0.19
N GLY A 373 -35.60 -3.13 0.65
CA GLY A 373 -35.43 -2.98 2.10
C GLY A 373 -34.69 -1.69 2.47
N ALA A 374 -33.65 -1.81 3.29
CA ALA A 374 -32.82 -0.68 3.71
C ALA A 374 -32.03 -0.06 2.55
N PHE A 375 -31.80 -0.80 1.46
CA PHE A 375 -31.00 -0.35 0.31
C PHE A 375 -31.82 0.41 -0.74
N LYS A 376 -33.14 0.56 -0.58
CA LYS A 376 -33.97 1.28 -1.53
C LYS A 376 -33.45 2.69 -1.82
N GLY A 377 -33.21 3.00 -3.10
CA GLY A 377 -32.67 4.28 -3.56
C GLY A 377 -31.14 4.37 -3.60
N VAL A 378 -30.42 3.37 -3.11
CA VAL A 378 -28.95 3.32 -3.18
C VAL A 378 -28.47 3.29 -4.63
N ALA A 379 -29.20 2.60 -5.51
CA ALA A 379 -28.89 2.60 -6.95
C ALA A 379 -28.94 4.03 -7.56
N ALA A 380 -29.86 4.88 -7.11
CA ALA A 380 -29.94 6.28 -7.57
C ALA A 380 -28.79 7.13 -7.03
N LEU A 381 -28.41 6.93 -5.76
CA LEU A 381 -27.25 7.61 -5.16
C LEU A 381 -25.95 7.21 -5.86
N LYS A 382 -25.74 5.91 -6.12
CA LYS A 382 -24.60 5.38 -6.88
C LYS A 382 -24.48 6.06 -8.25
N ARG A 383 -25.58 6.11 -9.03
CA ARG A 383 -25.59 6.77 -10.35
C ARG A 383 -25.25 8.25 -10.27
N THR A 384 -25.80 8.95 -9.27
CA THR A 384 -25.54 10.38 -9.04
C THR A 384 -24.08 10.64 -8.70
N ALA A 385 -23.49 9.81 -7.84
CA ALA A 385 -22.08 9.86 -7.48
C ALA A 385 -21.13 9.41 -8.61
N GLY A 386 -21.62 8.61 -9.57
CA GLY A 386 -20.81 8.03 -10.64
C GLY A 386 -20.07 6.74 -10.24
N GLY A 387 -20.64 5.96 -9.32
CA GLY A 387 -20.06 4.68 -8.89
C GLY A 387 -20.26 3.58 -9.92
N ALA A 388 -19.24 2.73 -10.13
CA ALA A 388 -19.32 1.51 -10.93
C ALA A 388 -19.77 0.31 -10.08
N ILE A 389 -19.25 0.19 -8.85
CA ILE A 389 -19.54 -0.91 -7.92
C ILE A 389 -20.12 -0.35 -6.62
N THR A 390 -21.18 -0.98 -6.09
CA THR A 390 -21.67 -0.68 -4.73
C THR A 390 -21.10 -1.69 -3.75
N VAL A 391 -20.50 -1.21 -2.67
CA VAL A 391 -19.90 -2.07 -1.63
C VAL A 391 -20.56 -1.75 -0.29
N PHE A 392 -20.95 -2.76 0.49
CA PHE A 392 -21.49 -2.60 1.84
C PHE A 392 -20.56 -3.19 2.89
N PHE A 393 -20.38 -2.48 4.01
CA PHE A 393 -19.65 -2.96 5.18
C PHE A 393 -20.51 -3.01 6.44
N ALA A 394 -20.42 -4.15 7.12
CA ALA A 394 -20.92 -4.38 8.48
C ALA A 394 -19.77 -4.77 9.43
N PRO A 395 -19.96 -4.63 10.75
CA PRO A 395 -19.00 -5.15 11.72
C PRO A 395 -18.96 -6.69 11.65
N PHE A 396 -17.78 -7.29 11.82
CA PHE A 396 -17.68 -8.73 12.04
C PHE A 396 -18.06 -9.07 13.48
N ASN A 397 -19.21 -9.74 13.68
CA ASN A 397 -19.80 -10.01 14.99
C ASN A 397 -20.62 -11.32 14.98
N PRO A 398 -21.20 -11.78 16.10
CA PRO A 398 -21.93 -13.06 16.15
C PRO A 398 -23.13 -13.19 15.20
N VAL A 399 -23.67 -12.07 14.69
CA VAL A 399 -24.80 -12.07 13.75
C VAL A 399 -24.30 -12.12 12.31
N THR A 400 -23.35 -11.24 11.97
CA THR A 400 -22.83 -11.12 10.60
C THR A 400 -21.91 -12.27 10.21
N SER A 401 -21.31 -12.95 11.21
CA SER A 401 -20.40 -14.10 11.02
C SER A 401 -21.09 -15.47 10.92
N LYS A 402 -22.43 -15.54 10.97
CA LYS A 402 -23.17 -16.82 11.01
C LYS A 402 -22.88 -17.77 9.84
N THR A 403 -22.45 -17.24 8.70
CA THR A 403 -22.12 -18.01 7.48
C THR A 403 -20.62 -18.24 7.32
N SER A 404 -19.82 -17.93 8.35
CA SER A 404 -18.37 -18.11 8.36
C SER A 404 -17.65 -17.47 7.17
N THR A 405 -18.18 -16.36 6.65
CA THR A 405 -17.55 -15.58 5.58
C THR A 405 -17.28 -14.13 6.02
N CYS A 406 -16.25 -13.54 5.40
CA CYS A 406 -15.91 -12.13 5.50
C CYS A 406 -16.50 -11.29 4.37
N GLY A 407 -16.98 -11.92 3.31
CA GLY A 407 -17.55 -11.22 2.17
C GLY A 407 -18.43 -12.10 1.30
N LEU A 408 -19.13 -11.47 0.37
CA LEU A 408 -19.82 -12.13 -0.72
C LEU A 408 -19.92 -11.15 -1.89
N ALA A 409 -19.59 -11.63 -3.09
CA ALA A 409 -19.77 -10.90 -4.34
C ALA A 409 -20.23 -11.81 -5.49
N TYR A 410 -20.82 -11.19 -6.50
CA TYR A 410 -21.20 -11.89 -7.72
C TYR A 410 -19.99 -12.10 -8.64
N VAL A 411 -19.97 -13.24 -9.34
CA VAL A 411 -19.02 -13.55 -10.42
C VAL A 411 -19.74 -13.50 -11.76
N PRO A 412 -19.88 -12.32 -12.39
CA PRO A 412 -20.46 -12.25 -13.74
C PRO A 412 -19.60 -13.04 -14.74
N GLY A 413 -20.25 -13.70 -15.70
CA GLY A 413 -19.61 -14.56 -16.68
C GLY A 413 -19.02 -15.86 -16.12
N GLY A 414 -19.25 -16.19 -14.85
CA GLY A 414 -18.79 -17.43 -14.21
C GLY A 414 -19.19 -18.69 -14.99
N GLY A 415 -18.47 -19.78 -14.76
CA GLY A 415 -18.65 -21.03 -15.49
C GLY A 415 -17.98 -21.01 -16.87
N ALA A 416 -16.95 -20.18 -17.06
CA ALA A 416 -16.25 -19.98 -18.33
C ALA A 416 -17.19 -19.45 -19.44
N GLY A 417 -18.16 -18.60 -19.08
CA GLY A 417 -19.15 -18.04 -20.01
C GLY A 417 -18.58 -16.99 -20.98
N GLY A 418 -17.31 -16.59 -20.81
CA GLY A 418 -16.60 -15.67 -21.68
C GLY A 418 -17.13 -14.23 -21.62
N MET A 419 -16.54 -13.37 -22.46
CA MET A 419 -16.85 -11.94 -22.46
C MET A 419 -18.30 -11.63 -22.85
N ASN A 420 -18.97 -12.49 -23.62
CA ASN A 420 -20.37 -12.30 -23.99
C ASN A 420 -21.28 -12.39 -22.76
N LEU A 421 -21.15 -13.47 -21.97
CA LEU A 421 -21.93 -13.62 -20.74
C LEU A 421 -21.52 -12.59 -19.69
N PHE A 422 -20.23 -12.30 -19.56
CA PHE A 422 -19.74 -11.24 -18.67
C PHE A 422 -20.41 -9.90 -18.97
N LYS A 423 -20.39 -9.44 -20.23
CA LYS A 423 -21.02 -8.18 -20.65
C LYS A 423 -22.53 -8.17 -20.42
N ALA A 424 -23.20 -9.31 -20.59
CA ALA A 424 -24.64 -9.42 -20.35
C ALA A 424 -24.99 -9.31 -18.85
N GLN A 425 -24.12 -9.75 -17.95
CA GLN A 425 -24.41 -9.82 -16.51
C GLN A 425 -23.88 -8.62 -15.72
N VAL A 426 -22.75 -8.04 -16.14
CA VAL A 426 -21.96 -7.06 -15.37
C VAL A 426 -22.80 -5.92 -14.79
N ALA A 427 -23.70 -5.32 -15.56
CA ALA A 427 -24.50 -4.18 -15.12
C ALA A 427 -25.41 -4.51 -13.91
N SER A 428 -25.82 -5.77 -13.78
CA SER A 428 -26.69 -6.27 -12.70
C SER A 428 -25.94 -6.93 -11.56
N SER A 429 -24.61 -7.03 -11.62
CA SER A 429 -23.80 -7.86 -10.72
C SER A 429 -22.75 -7.10 -9.91
N MET A 430 -22.54 -5.80 -10.14
CA MET A 430 -21.49 -5.00 -9.48
C MET A 430 -21.80 -4.63 -8.02
N PHE A 431 -21.78 -5.64 -7.16
CA PHE A 431 -22.12 -5.55 -5.74
C PHE A 431 -21.16 -6.42 -4.91
N ALA A 432 -20.81 -5.94 -3.72
CA ALA A 432 -20.08 -6.72 -2.71
C ALA A 432 -20.58 -6.39 -1.30
N ALA A 433 -20.80 -7.39 -0.47
CA ALA A 433 -21.18 -7.23 0.93
C ALA A 433 -20.08 -7.83 1.82
N LEU A 434 -19.53 -7.05 2.74
CA LEU A 434 -18.37 -7.43 3.55
C LEU A 434 -18.58 -7.18 5.04
N ASN A 435 -17.83 -7.95 5.82
CA ASN A 435 -17.66 -7.78 7.26
C ASN A 435 -16.23 -7.33 7.57
N ASP A 436 -16.05 -6.46 8.57
CA ASP A 436 -14.72 -6.02 9.03
C ASP A 436 -14.62 -6.03 10.56
N GLY A 437 -13.51 -6.56 11.06
CA GLY A 437 -13.23 -6.70 12.49
C GLY A 437 -12.95 -8.14 12.91
N GLN A 438 -13.23 -8.41 14.19
CA GLN A 438 -12.93 -9.68 14.84
C GLN A 438 -14.02 -10.04 15.85
N SER A 439 -14.31 -11.32 15.98
CA SER A 439 -15.33 -11.87 16.88
C SER A 439 -15.05 -13.35 17.13
N ASN A 440 -15.24 -13.81 18.37
CA ASN A 440 -15.15 -15.23 18.77
C ASN A 440 -13.84 -15.94 18.35
N GLY A 441 -12.70 -15.24 18.39
CA GLY A 441 -11.41 -15.81 17.99
C GLY A 441 -11.21 -15.91 16.47
N TYR A 442 -12.07 -15.25 15.68
CA TYR A 442 -11.92 -15.12 14.23
C TYR A 442 -11.82 -13.65 13.83
N TYR A 443 -11.24 -13.40 12.66
CA TYR A 443 -11.18 -12.06 12.07
C TYR A 443 -11.30 -12.10 10.55
N CYS A 444 -11.66 -10.95 9.99
CA CYS A 444 -11.61 -10.73 8.56
C CYS A 444 -10.28 -10.09 8.14
N GLU A 445 -9.61 -10.76 7.21
CA GLU A 445 -8.36 -10.28 6.62
C GLU A 445 -8.59 -8.97 5.88
N MET A 446 -7.59 -8.09 5.90
CA MET A 446 -7.71 -6.81 5.19
C MET A 446 -7.79 -6.98 3.66
N LEU A 447 -7.36 -8.13 3.12
CA LEU A 447 -7.47 -8.47 1.70
C LEU A 447 -8.88 -8.88 1.25
N SER A 448 -9.86 -9.01 2.15
CA SER A 448 -11.22 -9.43 1.78
C SER A 448 -11.85 -8.51 0.71
N LEU A 449 -11.69 -7.19 0.80
CA LEU A 449 -12.23 -6.31 -0.26
C LEU A 449 -11.56 -6.57 -1.62
N ALA A 450 -10.25 -6.80 -1.63
CA ALA A 450 -9.55 -7.09 -2.88
C ALA A 450 -10.07 -8.38 -3.53
N HIS A 451 -10.39 -9.38 -2.69
CA HIS A 451 -10.99 -10.65 -3.07
C HIS A 451 -12.38 -10.47 -3.68
N GLU A 452 -13.30 -9.79 -2.98
CA GLU A 452 -14.67 -9.57 -3.47
C GLU A 452 -14.74 -8.71 -4.74
N LEU A 453 -13.84 -7.73 -4.88
CA LEU A 453 -13.70 -6.98 -6.13
C LEU A 453 -13.14 -7.87 -7.25
N GLY A 454 -12.34 -8.88 -6.90
CA GLY A 454 -11.84 -9.88 -7.83
C GLY A 454 -12.95 -10.73 -8.41
N HIS A 455 -13.92 -11.13 -7.59
CA HIS A 455 -15.16 -11.78 -8.05
C HIS A 455 -15.96 -10.92 -9.02
N ASN A 456 -16.19 -9.65 -8.68
CA ASN A 456 -16.86 -8.70 -9.57
C ASN A 456 -16.14 -8.52 -10.91
N LEU A 457 -14.82 -8.70 -10.95
CA LEU A 457 -14.02 -8.66 -12.18
C LEU A 457 -13.97 -10.00 -12.93
N GLY A 458 -14.72 -11.01 -12.47
CA GLY A 458 -14.91 -12.27 -13.16
C GLY A 458 -13.94 -13.38 -12.73
N ASN A 459 -13.34 -13.29 -11.55
CA ASN A 459 -12.42 -14.29 -11.05
C ASN A 459 -13.11 -15.26 -10.09
N ALA A 460 -12.72 -16.53 -10.11
CA ALA A 460 -13.10 -17.52 -9.12
C ALA A 460 -11.94 -17.78 -8.14
N HIS A 461 -12.19 -18.59 -7.11
CA HIS A 461 -11.14 -18.98 -6.18
C HIS A 461 -9.99 -19.75 -6.85
N ASP A 462 -9.00 -20.20 -6.08
CA ASP A 462 -8.13 -21.26 -6.53
C ASP A 462 -8.90 -22.58 -6.77
N LYS A 463 -8.33 -23.45 -7.61
CA LYS A 463 -8.98 -24.68 -8.07
C LYS A 463 -9.40 -25.64 -6.96
N ALA A 464 -8.70 -25.65 -5.82
CA ALA A 464 -9.06 -26.51 -4.71
C ALA A 464 -10.25 -26.00 -3.91
N ASN A 465 -10.62 -24.73 -4.10
CA ASN A 465 -11.63 -24.01 -3.32
C ASN A 465 -12.74 -23.40 -4.17
N SER A 466 -12.83 -23.77 -5.46
CA SER A 466 -13.91 -23.35 -6.34
C SER A 466 -14.59 -24.53 -7.03
N SER A 467 -15.92 -24.49 -7.12
CA SER A 467 -16.72 -25.43 -7.90
C SER A 467 -16.84 -25.06 -9.38
N PHE A 468 -16.52 -23.81 -9.76
CA PHE A 468 -16.63 -23.31 -11.13
C PHE A 468 -15.45 -22.38 -11.49
N PRO A 469 -15.08 -22.25 -12.78
CA PRO A 469 -14.14 -21.23 -13.24
C PRO A 469 -14.79 -19.84 -13.25
N GLY A 470 -14.00 -18.78 -13.23
CA GLY A 470 -14.51 -17.43 -13.49
C GLY A 470 -14.96 -17.23 -14.95
N VAL A 471 -14.74 -16.04 -15.50
CA VAL A 471 -15.15 -15.67 -16.87
C VAL A 471 -14.54 -16.58 -17.93
N PHE A 472 -13.30 -17.02 -17.72
CA PHE A 472 -12.58 -17.93 -18.60
C PHE A 472 -12.17 -19.19 -17.84
N SER A 473 -11.85 -20.26 -18.57
CA SER A 473 -11.39 -21.53 -18.00
C SER A 473 -10.10 -21.42 -17.16
N TYR A 474 -9.33 -20.33 -17.32
CA TYR A 474 -8.13 -20.02 -16.54
C TYR A 474 -8.34 -19.00 -15.42
N SER A 475 -9.56 -18.48 -15.21
CA SER A 475 -9.88 -17.42 -14.24
C SER A 475 -9.93 -17.93 -12.79
N TYR A 476 -8.89 -18.65 -12.37
CA TYR A 476 -8.71 -19.19 -11.02
C TYR A 476 -7.57 -18.50 -10.28
N GLY A 477 -7.76 -18.28 -8.98
CA GLY A 477 -6.68 -18.00 -8.05
C GLY A 477 -5.62 -19.10 -8.02
N LYS A 478 -4.51 -18.83 -7.32
CA LYS A 478 -3.44 -19.81 -7.08
C LYS A 478 -3.00 -19.82 -5.63
N GLY A 479 -2.71 -21.02 -5.13
CA GLY A 479 -1.89 -21.18 -3.94
C GLY A 479 -1.14 -22.50 -3.94
N VAL A 480 -0.13 -22.57 -3.08
CA VAL A 480 0.65 -23.76 -2.75
C VAL A 480 0.79 -23.78 -1.23
N SER A 481 0.26 -24.83 -0.61
CA SER A 481 0.17 -24.94 0.86
C SER A 481 1.54 -24.78 1.52
N GLY A 482 1.61 -23.94 2.55
CA GLY A 482 2.85 -23.63 3.28
C GLY A 482 3.80 -22.69 2.53
N GLN A 483 3.49 -22.29 1.30
CA GLN A 483 4.35 -21.42 0.49
C GLN A 483 3.70 -20.08 0.16
N PHE A 484 2.51 -20.09 -0.45
CA PHE A 484 1.76 -18.87 -0.73
C PHE A 484 0.29 -19.15 -1.10
N GLY A 485 -0.56 -18.15 -1.00
CA GLY A 485 -1.87 -18.06 -1.63
C GLY A 485 -2.14 -16.65 -2.11
N THR A 486 -2.33 -16.49 -3.42
CA THR A 486 -2.71 -15.22 -4.08
C THR A 486 -4.08 -14.76 -3.65
N VAL A 487 -4.43 -13.48 -3.82
CA VAL A 487 -5.67 -12.85 -3.31
C VAL A 487 -6.94 -13.70 -3.52
N MET A 488 -7.10 -14.40 -4.64
CA MET A 488 -8.26 -15.29 -4.89
C MET A 488 -8.15 -16.71 -4.29
N SER A 489 -7.20 -16.99 -3.39
CA SER A 489 -6.99 -18.33 -2.82
C SER A 489 -7.38 -18.42 -1.33
N TYR A 490 -7.69 -19.61 -0.83
CA TYR A 490 -7.81 -19.86 0.63
C TYR A 490 -6.57 -20.51 1.25
N ILE A 491 -5.54 -20.69 0.45
CA ILE A 491 -4.28 -21.31 0.86
C ILE A 491 -3.41 -20.27 1.57
N SER A 492 -2.70 -20.73 2.61
CA SER A 492 -1.83 -19.92 3.44
C SER A 492 -0.35 -20.33 3.30
N PRO A 493 0.61 -19.41 3.53
CA PRO A 493 0.42 -17.99 3.89
C PRO A 493 -0.10 -17.15 2.72
N ARG A 494 -0.81 -16.07 3.00
CA ARG A 494 -1.43 -15.22 1.98
C ARG A 494 -0.42 -14.18 1.47
N VAL A 495 -0.50 -13.83 0.19
CA VAL A 495 0.28 -12.74 -0.40
C VAL A 495 -0.66 -11.74 -1.08
N ALA A 496 -0.33 -10.46 -1.05
CA ALA A 496 -1.13 -9.41 -1.68
C ALA A 496 -0.85 -9.30 -3.19
N LEU A 497 -0.88 -10.44 -3.88
CA LEU A 497 -0.75 -10.55 -5.34
C LEU A 497 -1.86 -11.41 -5.91
N PHE A 498 -2.30 -11.09 -7.12
CA PHE A 498 -3.22 -11.88 -7.94
C PHE A 498 -2.45 -12.91 -8.78
N SER A 499 -3.13 -14.00 -9.16
CA SER A 499 -2.49 -15.10 -9.89
C SER A 499 -2.14 -14.74 -11.33
N SER A 500 -0.90 -15.03 -11.71
CA SER A 500 -0.36 -14.92 -13.07
C SER A 500 0.92 -15.75 -13.18
N PRO A 501 1.13 -16.50 -14.28
CA PRO A 501 2.37 -17.23 -14.51
C PRO A 501 3.58 -16.31 -14.76
N GLN A 502 3.36 -15.02 -15.03
CA GLN A 502 4.41 -14.02 -15.25
C GLN A 502 4.85 -13.31 -13.97
N LEU A 503 4.12 -13.49 -12.86
CA LEU A 503 4.47 -12.95 -11.55
C LEU A 503 5.12 -14.03 -10.68
N THR A 504 5.87 -13.61 -9.67
CA THR A 504 6.52 -14.51 -8.70
C THR A 504 6.01 -14.26 -7.29
N CYS A 505 5.59 -15.32 -6.60
CA CYS A 505 4.96 -15.23 -5.28
C CYS A 505 5.85 -15.68 -4.13
N THR A 506 7.01 -16.28 -4.44
CA THR A 506 7.95 -16.76 -3.44
C THR A 506 9.38 -16.29 -3.73
N ALA A 507 10.24 -16.49 -2.73
CA ALA A 507 11.69 -16.33 -2.77
C ALA A 507 12.31 -16.94 -4.00
N SER A 508 11.95 -18.20 -4.25
CA SER A 508 12.54 -19.07 -5.24
C SER A 508 11.95 -18.82 -6.63
N LYS A 509 11.37 -17.63 -6.85
CA LYS A 509 10.66 -17.24 -8.08
C LYS A 509 9.56 -18.23 -8.47
N GLN A 510 8.90 -18.87 -7.50
CA GLN A 510 7.75 -19.69 -7.88
C GLN A 510 6.68 -18.81 -8.53
N PRO A 511 6.17 -19.19 -9.71
CA PRO A 511 5.13 -18.43 -10.37
C PRO A 511 3.90 -18.26 -9.47
N CYS A 512 3.31 -17.06 -9.48
CA CYS A 512 2.04 -16.78 -8.81
C CYS A 512 0.84 -17.44 -9.48
N GLY A 513 1.03 -18.17 -10.57
CA GLY A 513 -0.05 -18.73 -11.37
C GLY A 513 0.44 -19.75 -12.38
N SER A 514 -0.48 -20.25 -13.18
CA SER A 514 -0.22 -21.18 -14.27
C SER A 514 -0.99 -20.71 -15.51
N SER A 515 -0.87 -21.43 -16.63
CA SER A 515 -1.73 -21.20 -17.80
C SER A 515 -3.23 -21.38 -17.51
N THR A 516 -3.56 -22.03 -16.38
CA THR A 516 -4.95 -22.31 -15.96
C THR A 516 -5.36 -21.59 -14.67
N GLU A 517 -4.46 -20.77 -14.11
CA GLU A 517 -4.66 -20.01 -12.87
C GLU A 517 -4.07 -18.61 -13.09
N ASN A 518 -4.77 -17.78 -13.88
CA ASN A 518 -4.32 -16.48 -14.35
C ASN A 518 -5.44 -15.42 -14.30
N VAL A 519 -5.75 -14.95 -13.10
CA VAL A 519 -6.76 -13.91 -12.88
C VAL A 519 -6.30 -12.52 -13.34
N VAL A 520 -4.98 -12.26 -13.41
CA VAL A 520 -4.49 -10.99 -13.99
C VAL A 520 -4.91 -10.87 -15.46
N ALA A 521 -4.73 -11.91 -16.26
CA ALA A 521 -5.19 -11.91 -17.66
C ALA A 521 -6.71 -11.71 -17.78
N THR A 522 -7.48 -12.28 -16.83
CA THR A 522 -8.94 -12.08 -16.76
C THR A 522 -9.26 -10.60 -16.56
N MET A 523 -8.65 -9.98 -15.54
CA MET A 523 -8.88 -8.57 -15.21
C MET A 523 -8.42 -7.60 -16.29
N LEU A 524 -7.34 -7.90 -17.02
CA LEU A 524 -6.91 -7.08 -18.16
C LEU A 524 -7.98 -6.99 -19.26
N GLN A 525 -8.82 -8.02 -19.40
CA GLN A 525 -9.93 -8.05 -20.35
C GLN A 525 -11.23 -7.46 -19.79
N THR A 526 -11.51 -7.66 -18.50
CA THR A 526 -12.79 -7.28 -17.90
C THR A 526 -12.80 -5.86 -17.34
N LYS A 527 -11.64 -5.31 -16.92
CA LYS A 527 -11.55 -4.01 -16.22
C LYS A 527 -12.20 -2.84 -16.94
N GLY A 528 -12.01 -2.76 -18.27
CA GLY A 528 -12.58 -1.68 -19.08
C GLY A 528 -14.11 -1.73 -19.12
N THR A 529 -14.68 -2.94 -19.14
CA THR A 529 -16.13 -3.14 -19.13
C THR A 529 -16.74 -2.73 -17.79
N VAL A 530 -16.08 -3.04 -16.67
CA VAL A 530 -16.54 -2.63 -15.34
C VAL A 530 -16.38 -1.12 -15.14
N ALA A 531 -15.24 -0.54 -15.54
CA ALA A 531 -14.97 0.89 -15.43
C ALA A 531 -16.01 1.74 -16.16
N ALA A 532 -16.50 1.27 -17.33
CA ALA A 532 -17.53 1.94 -18.12
C ALA A 532 -18.89 2.09 -17.43
N LEU A 533 -19.14 1.37 -16.33
CA LEU A 533 -20.37 1.52 -15.53
C LEU A 533 -20.35 2.74 -14.61
N GLY A 534 -19.16 3.31 -14.35
CA GLY A 534 -18.97 4.46 -13.50
C GLY A 534 -18.49 5.70 -14.26
N ASN A 535 -18.17 6.76 -13.50
CA ASN A 535 -17.59 7.98 -14.05
C ASN A 535 -16.34 8.35 -13.23
N ALA A 536 -15.16 8.00 -13.73
CA ALA A 536 -13.89 8.28 -13.07
C ALA A 536 -13.61 9.78 -12.91
N ALA A 537 -14.17 10.66 -13.74
CA ALA A 537 -13.99 12.10 -13.58
C ALA A 537 -14.62 12.64 -12.29
N LYS A 538 -15.62 11.92 -11.73
CA LYS A 538 -16.22 12.23 -10.42
C LYS A 538 -15.38 11.76 -9.23
N ALA A 539 -14.29 11.03 -9.45
CA ALA A 539 -13.37 10.62 -8.39
C ALA A 539 -12.43 11.74 -7.91
N SER A 540 -12.24 12.77 -8.73
CA SER A 540 -11.27 13.84 -8.47
C SER A 540 -11.90 15.12 -7.93
N VAL A 541 -13.22 15.16 -7.76
CA VAL A 541 -13.97 16.37 -7.42
C VAL A 541 -14.95 16.00 -6.31
N SER A 542 -15.06 16.81 -5.24
CA SER A 542 -16.19 16.64 -4.33
C SER A 542 -17.49 16.87 -5.12
N THR A 543 -18.59 16.27 -4.68
CA THR A 543 -19.90 16.33 -5.35
C THR A 543 -20.45 17.75 -5.61
N GLU A 544 -19.82 18.79 -5.06
CA GLU A 544 -20.21 20.20 -5.18
C GLU A 544 -19.16 21.09 -5.88
N GLY A 545 -18.09 20.50 -6.43
CA GLY A 545 -16.96 21.28 -6.97
C GLY A 545 -16.01 21.84 -5.90
N SER A 546 -16.25 21.52 -4.62
CA SER A 546 -15.30 21.81 -3.56
C SER A 546 -14.07 20.90 -3.68
N THR A 547 -12.94 21.36 -3.16
CA THR A 547 -11.74 20.54 -2.99
C THR A 547 -11.31 20.53 -1.53
N VAL A 548 -10.40 19.64 -1.18
CA VAL A 548 -9.85 19.55 0.17
C VAL A 548 -8.40 20.00 0.21
N VAL A 549 -8.05 20.68 1.29
CA VAL A 549 -6.68 21.03 1.63
C VAL A 549 -6.36 20.47 2.99
N ALA A 550 -5.30 19.68 3.10
CA ALA A 550 -4.93 19.06 4.37
C ALA A 550 -3.48 19.36 4.74
N GLY A 551 -3.27 19.75 6.00
CA GLY A 551 -1.96 19.99 6.56
C GLY A 551 -1.89 19.54 8.02
N TRP A 552 -0.86 19.98 8.74
CA TRP A 552 -0.57 19.46 10.07
C TRP A 552 -0.42 20.55 11.12
N LEU A 553 -0.97 20.29 12.31
CA LEU A 553 -0.66 20.98 13.56
C LEU A 553 0.30 20.10 14.36
N LEU A 554 1.48 20.62 14.65
CA LEU A 554 2.57 19.89 15.29
C LEU A 554 3.07 20.66 16.51
N ASN A 555 3.55 19.94 17.51
CA ASN A 555 4.39 20.52 18.55
C ASN A 555 5.76 20.90 17.97
N ALA A 556 6.52 21.73 18.67
CA ALA A 556 7.89 22.10 18.28
C ALA A 556 8.83 20.89 18.06
N ASN A 557 8.58 19.77 18.73
CA ASN A 557 9.33 18.52 18.57
C ASN A 557 8.84 17.64 17.38
N GLY A 558 7.91 18.13 16.57
CA GLY A 558 7.36 17.43 15.41
C GLY A 558 6.25 16.41 15.71
N SER A 559 5.96 16.13 16.98
CA SER A 559 4.81 15.28 17.34
C SER A 559 3.46 15.97 17.03
N PRO A 560 2.39 15.23 16.74
CA PRO A 560 1.06 15.81 16.55
C PRO A 560 0.63 16.74 17.70
N PHE A 561 0.17 17.94 17.37
CA PHE A 561 -0.52 18.82 18.31
C PHE A 561 -2.02 18.48 18.31
N THR A 562 -2.52 18.03 19.45
CA THR A 562 -3.91 17.58 19.63
C THR A 562 -4.72 18.46 20.58
N GLY A 563 -4.11 19.57 21.05
CA GLY A 563 -4.81 20.56 21.85
C GLY A 563 -5.83 21.36 21.05
N ALA A 564 -6.69 22.11 21.73
CA ALA A 564 -7.63 23.00 21.06
C ALA A 564 -6.88 24.09 20.28
N ALA A 565 -7.12 24.15 18.97
CA ALA A 565 -6.62 25.17 18.07
C ALA A 565 -7.75 25.68 17.19
N THR A 566 -7.74 26.99 16.90
CA THR A 566 -8.64 27.61 15.94
C THR A 566 -7.89 27.85 14.65
N LEU A 567 -8.44 27.36 13.54
CA LEU A 567 -7.95 27.59 12.18
C LEU A 567 -8.77 28.73 11.57
N GLN A 568 -8.10 29.78 11.12
CA GLN A 568 -8.73 31.00 10.61
C GLN A 568 -8.35 31.21 9.14
N PRO A 569 -9.16 30.74 8.18
CA PRO A 569 -8.95 31.03 6.78
C PRO A 569 -9.32 32.49 6.46
N THR A 570 -8.65 33.10 5.50
CA THR A 570 -8.95 34.47 5.04
C THR A 570 -10.28 34.61 4.31
N ASP A 571 -10.82 33.51 3.78
CA ASP A 571 -12.14 33.47 3.14
C ASP A 571 -13.12 32.71 4.04
N ALA A 572 -14.19 33.39 4.46
CA ALA A 572 -15.18 32.85 5.39
C ALA A 572 -15.98 31.66 4.83
N ARG A 573 -15.93 31.41 3.52
CA ARG A 573 -16.58 30.25 2.89
C ARG A 573 -15.77 28.97 3.06
N VAL A 574 -14.50 29.08 3.46
CA VAL A 574 -13.62 27.94 3.70
C VAL A 574 -13.81 27.46 5.14
N SER A 575 -14.10 26.17 5.29
CA SER A 575 -14.25 25.55 6.61
C SER A 575 -13.07 24.64 6.91
N CYS A 576 -12.34 24.89 7.99
CA CYS A 576 -11.21 24.09 8.42
C CYS A 576 -11.46 23.47 9.79
N SER A 577 -11.02 22.22 9.99
CA SER A 577 -11.03 21.58 11.30
C SER A 577 -9.80 20.69 11.48
N ALA A 578 -9.31 20.59 12.72
CA ALA A 578 -8.28 19.65 13.12
C ALA A 578 -8.86 18.56 14.00
N GLY A 579 -8.22 17.39 14.02
CA GLY A 579 -8.62 16.27 14.86
C GLY A 579 -7.48 15.71 15.73
N SER A 580 -7.74 14.57 16.35
CA SER A 580 -6.85 13.92 17.31
C SER A 580 -5.52 13.42 16.72
N THR A 581 -5.35 13.41 15.39
CA THR A 581 -4.08 13.06 14.74
C THR A 581 -3.17 14.25 14.49
N GLY A 582 -3.61 15.48 14.81
CA GLY A 582 -2.94 16.71 14.43
C GLY A 582 -3.12 17.07 12.94
N LEU A 583 -3.77 16.22 12.15
CA LEU A 583 -4.16 16.55 10.78
C LEU A 583 -5.30 17.58 10.84
N TYR A 584 -5.16 18.66 10.07
CA TYR A 584 -6.28 19.53 9.74
C TYR A 584 -6.70 19.34 8.30
N VAL A 585 -8.00 19.47 8.05
CA VAL A 585 -8.60 19.42 6.72
C VAL A 585 -9.50 20.64 6.54
N CYS A 586 -9.33 21.32 5.42
CA CYS A 586 -10.14 22.43 4.96
C CYS A 586 -10.94 22.04 3.73
N THR A 587 -12.22 22.37 3.70
CA THR A 587 -13.06 22.29 2.50
C THR A 587 -13.08 23.65 1.82
N VAL A 588 -12.71 23.68 0.54
CA VAL A 588 -12.56 24.91 -0.26
C VAL A 588 -13.59 24.91 -1.39
N PRO A 589 -14.66 25.73 -1.30
CA PRO A 589 -15.73 25.78 -2.31
C PRO A 589 -15.24 26.23 -3.67
N ALA A 590 -15.91 25.84 -4.76
CA ALA A 590 -15.52 26.07 -6.16
C ALA A 590 -15.05 27.51 -6.51
N ALA A 591 -15.57 28.53 -5.82
CA ALA A 591 -15.31 29.94 -6.10
C ALA A 591 -13.99 30.50 -5.49
N VAL A 592 -13.20 29.71 -4.75
CA VAL A 592 -12.10 30.21 -3.89
C VAL A 592 -10.73 29.64 -4.29
N SER A 593 -9.94 30.29 -5.15
CA SER A 593 -8.69 29.68 -5.64
C SER A 593 -7.45 29.90 -4.75
N SER A 594 -7.47 30.88 -3.85
CA SER A 594 -6.32 31.19 -2.97
C SER A 594 -6.81 31.51 -1.56
N VAL A 595 -6.17 30.92 -0.57
CA VAL A 595 -6.53 31.07 0.84
C VAL A 595 -5.26 31.18 1.66
N SER A 596 -5.23 32.13 2.58
CA SER A 596 -4.25 32.13 3.67
C SER A 596 -4.92 31.62 4.94
N LEU A 597 -4.16 30.93 5.77
CA LEU A 597 -4.63 30.24 6.97
C LEU A 597 -3.72 30.60 8.14
N SER A 598 -4.29 31.16 9.21
CA SER A 598 -3.59 31.32 10.48
C SER A 598 -4.12 30.32 11.51
N VAL A 599 -3.29 30.03 12.52
CA VAL A 599 -3.64 29.12 13.61
C VAL A 599 -3.40 29.81 14.94
N THR A 600 -4.40 29.77 15.82
CA THR A 600 -4.29 30.26 17.20
C THR A 600 -4.60 29.14 18.18
N ALA A 601 -3.76 28.97 19.20
CA ALA A 601 -3.99 28.05 20.31
C ALA A 601 -3.55 28.70 21.63
N ALA A 602 -4.27 28.41 22.71
CA ALA A 602 -4.05 29.07 24.01
C ALA A 602 -2.62 28.84 24.52
N GLY A 603 -1.91 29.93 24.83
CA GLY A 603 -0.52 29.90 25.31
C GLY A 603 0.51 29.41 24.27
N LYS A 604 0.14 29.37 22.98
CA LYS A 604 1.01 28.90 21.90
C LYS A 604 1.20 29.97 20.82
N VAL A 605 2.34 29.88 20.14
CA VAL A 605 2.63 30.63 18.90
C VAL A 605 2.81 29.64 17.76
N ALA A 606 2.21 29.92 16.61
CA ALA A 606 2.32 29.11 15.41
C ALA A 606 3.49 29.58 14.53
N ALA A 607 4.28 28.63 14.03
CA ALA A 607 5.32 28.84 13.03
C ALA A 607 5.06 27.92 11.82
N PRO A 608 4.91 28.46 10.59
CA PRO A 608 4.80 29.88 10.28
C PRO A 608 3.53 30.50 10.91
N SER A 609 3.51 31.81 11.09
CA SER A 609 2.32 32.52 11.61
C SER A 609 1.16 32.55 10.61
N LEU A 610 1.48 32.40 9.32
CA LEU A 610 0.53 32.35 8.22
C LEU A 610 0.98 31.27 7.23
N GLY A 611 0.07 30.36 6.89
CA GLY A 611 0.18 29.46 5.75
C GLY A 611 -0.61 29.99 4.56
N SER A 612 -0.26 29.60 3.35
CA SER A 612 -1.07 29.87 2.16
C SER A 612 -1.10 28.65 1.25
N PHE A 613 -2.21 28.49 0.53
CA PHE A 613 -2.36 27.46 -0.47
C PHE A 613 -3.17 27.98 -1.66
N THR A 614 -2.91 27.41 -2.82
CA THR A 614 -3.64 27.68 -4.06
C THR A 614 -4.27 26.40 -4.56
N VAL A 615 -5.54 26.48 -4.95
CA VAL A 615 -6.27 25.40 -5.59
C VAL A 615 -6.28 25.66 -7.10
N ASP A 616 -5.70 24.74 -7.87
CA ASP A 616 -5.87 24.74 -9.32
C ASP A 616 -7.29 24.27 -9.67
N ARG A 617 -8.09 25.18 -10.23
CA ARG A 617 -9.50 24.94 -10.57
C ARG A 617 -9.69 24.15 -11.85
N SER A 618 -8.66 23.99 -12.66
CA SER A 618 -8.73 23.15 -13.84
C SER A 618 -8.69 21.66 -13.47
N SER A 619 -7.88 21.29 -12.48
CA SER A 619 -7.76 19.92 -11.99
C SER A 619 -8.63 19.63 -10.75
N ASN A 620 -8.90 20.66 -9.94
CA ASN A 620 -9.60 20.62 -8.65
C ASN A 620 -9.06 19.56 -7.66
N MET A 621 -7.80 19.16 -7.85
CA MET A 621 -7.16 18.10 -7.07
C MET A 621 -6.91 18.54 -5.62
N PRO A 622 -6.93 17.60 -4.65
CA PRO A 622 -6.57 17.87 -3.26
C PRO A 622 -5.18 18.51 -3.12
N VAL A 623 -5.05 19.45 -2.18
CA VAL A 623 -3.80 20.20 -1.97
C VAL A 623 -3.19 19.88 -0.61
N ILE A 624 -1.88 19.67 -0.57
CA ILE A 624 -1.13 19.55 0.68
C ILE A 624 -0.92 20.97 1.24
N GLY A 625 -1.53 21.24 2.39
CA GLY A 625 -1.46 22.50 3.11
C GLY A 625 -0.21 22.67 3.97
N THR A 626 -0.09 23.86 4.55
CA THR A 626 1.03 24.24 5.44
C THR A 626 1.07 23.39 6.71
N ARG A 627 2.28 23.17 7.23
CA ARG A 627 2.51 22.61 8.57
C ARG A 627 2.73 23.73 9.56
N PHE A 628 1.96 23.76 10.64
CA PHE A 628 2.09 24.72 11.72
C PHE A 628 2.72 24.04 12.93
N TYR A 629 3.84 24.59 13.39
CA TYR A 629 4.51 24.19 14.62
C TYR A 629 4.10 25.12 15.75
N LEU A 630 3.46 24.56 16.77
CA LEU A 630 2.93 25.25 17.94
C LEU A 630 3.92 25.09 19.11
N SER A 631 4.55 26.20 19.49
CA SER A 631 5.49 26.30 20.60
C SER A 631 4.91 27.16 21.73
N ALA A 632 5.47 27.08 22.94
CA ALA A 632 5.05 27.95 24.04
C ALA A 632 5.30 29.42 23.67
N ALA A 633 4.33 30.29 23.98
CA ALA A 633 4.54 31.73 23.84
C ALA A 633 5.68 32.19 24.76
N PRO A 634 6.54 33.12 24.31
CA PRO A 634 7.55 33.72 25.19
C PRO A 634 6.88 34.28 26.45
N ALA A 635 7.43 33.98 27.63
CA ALA A 635 6.97 34.63 28.85
C ALA A 635 7.16 36.14 28.67
N THR A 636 6.08 36.91 28.79
CA THR A 636 6.17 38.36 28.85
C THR A 636 7.07 38.70 30.04
N ALA A 637 8.24 39.29 29.76
CA ALA A 637 9.14 39.74 30.82
C ALA A 637 8.34 40.64 31.78
N GLY A 638 8.17 40.17 33.01
CA GLY A 638 7.44 40.90 34.03
C GLY A 638 8.05 42.29 34.15
N THR A 639 7.21 43.32 34.05
CA THR A 639 7.59 44.70 34.35
C THR A 639 8.29 44.68 35.70
N PRO A 640 9.57 45.12 35.82
CA PRO A 640 10.21 45.16 37.11
C PRO A 640 9.38 46.08 38.00
N ALA A 641 8.90 45.53 39.12
CA ALA A 641 8.22 46.30 40.15
C ALA A 641 9.10 47.52 40.47
N LYS A 642 8.59 48.72 40.19
CA LYS A 642 9.22 49.96 40.65
C LYS A 642 9.30 49.86 42.17
N LYS A 643 10.53 49.88 42.69
CA LYS A 643 10.84 49.97 44.11
C LYS A 643 10.24 51.23 44.73
#